data_AF-A0A8C5WW61-F1
#
_entry.id   AF-A0A8C5WW61-F1
#
_cell.length_a   1.000
_cell.length_b   1.000
_cell.length_c   1.000
_cell.angle_alpha   90.00
_cell.angle_beta   90.00
_cell.angle_gamma   90.00
#
_symmetry.space_group_name_H-M   'P 1'
#
loop_
_entity.id
_entity.type
_entity.pdbx_description
1 polymer ?
#
loop_
_entity_poly.entity_id
_entity_poly.type
_entity_poly.pdbx_seq_one_letter_code
_entity_poly.pdbx_strand_id
1 'polypeptide(L)'
;MEQNEALKTQLQKFHSQMAVQSSASALAEELHKVIAEKDQQINQSEESLANERLKLTSKEEDLMVVQNINMSLKAEVQKLQALTNNQVVAIRELEWIQKSVQVKDDKIRTLEDQLQGHYSKASDAKEELQDLKDQNKTFQLEIQKLQALLSEQANKELLEQLERSITDKDDKIKTVEELLETGLIEMANKEEELKALRTDNLSLKSEVENLRKVQTEQVSFASLVEDLQRVISEKDGKIKSVEELLQAEAVKVATKEKTLGALEQEIEAVKEELRKSQLEKDTQVSFIQEVEDLQKQLKEKEEHVKSVEVLLKEKENEILKNVECHQVSVATSIKDHEAILREKQEVQEMATLLDEREKEVAHQRKELQAVQEENRLLRAQIQEIKQENSKQESLVIRNEQLLQLISGKEQENTSLQNELDSLKLAVEQQRQKNDDLRKKNWKAMEALASTEKLLQDRVNKTAKDSQQHAEAVETEMRNILQKLFPIVSLPSTLSHSEWMCGFEKAIREHTKETSRSDDIKVMEQKLKEADELHVMLQQECEKYKVVLAETEGILQRLQRSVEEEESKWKIKIEESQKELQQLKKEREHLEHELEKAEIERSTYVSEVRELKDLLTELQRKLDDSYSEAVRQNEELTLLKTQLNETLSKLLTDQSERHQLAADLPKAQESLVILEREIGKTSMGPEVIQNSDVCSQTAGPDNVNLIQDIVHLKQLLASVGQMLTKGKEQYQLLE
;
A
#
# COMPACT_ATOMS: atom_id res chain seq x y z
N MET A 1 -17.44 -161.65 118.87
CA MET A 1 -17.56 -161.21 117.45
C MET A 1 -17.57 -159.70 117.35
N GLU A 2 -18.35 -159.00 118.18
CA GLU A 2 -18.57 -157.53 118.19
C GLU A 2 -17.33 -156.65 117.91
N GLN A 3 -16.17 -156.92 118.52
CA GLN A 3 -14.93 -156.15 118.26
C GLN A 3 -14.57 -156.08 116.77
N ASN A 4 -14.77 -157.16 116.01
CA ASN A 4 -14.42 -157.23 114.59
C ASN A 4 -15.40 -156.42 113.72
N GLU A 5 -16.64 -156.28 114.19
CA GLU A 5 -17.67 -155.46 113.55
C GLU A 5 -17.46 -153.97 113.85
N ALA A 6 -17.18 -153.62 115.11
CA ALA A 6 -16.82 -152.26 115.50
C ALA A 6 -15.58 -151.74 114.76
N LEU A 7 -14.55 -152.58 114.61
CA LEU A 7 -13.32 -152.23 113.88
C LEU A 7 -13.58 -152.06 112.38
N LYS A 8 -14.49 -152.85 111.79
CA LYS A 8 -14.99 -152.66 110.42
C LYS A 8 -15.76 -151.35 110.26
N THR A 9 -16.65 -150.99 111.19
CA THR A 9 -17.35 -149.69 111.21
C THR A 9 -16.38 -148.53 111.36
N GLN A 10 -15.34 -148.66 112.18
CA GLN A 10 -14.30 -147.63 112.35
C GLN A 10 -13.45 -147.46 111.08
N LEU A 11 -13.07 -148.57 110.41
CA LEU A 11 -12.42 -148.55 109.09
C LEU A 11 -13.30 -147.86 108.04
N GLN A 12 -14.59 -148.16 108.00
CA GLN A 12 -15.56 -147.53 107.09
C GLN A 12 -15.74 -146.04 107.39
N LYS A 13 -15.72 -145.64 108.67
CA LYS A 13 -15.75 -144.23 109.09
C LYS A 13 -14.47 -143.49 108.68
N PHE A 14 -13.29 -144.10 108.82
CA PHE A 14 -12.04 -143.52 108.31
C PHE A 14 -12.03 -143.41 106.78
N HIS A 15 -12.53 -144.41 106.03
CA HIS A 15 -12.70 -144.30 104.58
C HIS A 15 -13.67 -143.16 104.20
N SER A 16 -14.76 -142.99 104.95
CA SER A 16 -15.70 -141.88 104.76
C SER A 16 -15.05 -140.52 105.06
N GLN A 17 -14.27 -140.39 106.14
CA GLN A 17 -13.52 -139.16 106.43
C GLN A 17 -12.43 -138.87 105.39
N MET A 18 -11.70 -139.88 104.91
CA MET A 18 -10.72 -139.73 103.83
C MET A 18 -11.38 -139.33 102.51
N ALA A 19 -12.56 -139.87 102.19
CA ALA A 19 -13.33 -139.48 101.00
C ALA A 19 -13.84 -138.02 101.11
N VAL A 20 -14.33 -137.61 102.29
CA VAL A 20 -14.75 -136.22 102.55
C VAL A 20 -13.56 -135.26 102.54
N GLN A 21 -12.41 -135.66 103.09
CA GLN A 21 -11.20 -134.83 103.05
C GLN A 21 -10.64 -134.72 101.64
N SER A 22 -10.69 -135.80 100.84
CA SER A 22 -10.31 -135.79 99.43
C SER A 22 -11.26 -134.90 98.60
N SER A 23 -12.58 -134.95 98.83
CA SER A 23 -13.53 -134.06 98.15
C SER A 23 -13.39 -132.60 98.59
N ALA A 24 -13.04 -132.34 99.86
CA ALA A 24 -12.73 -131.01 100.35
C ALA A 24 -11.43 -130.45 99.79
N SER A 25 -10.39 -131.27 99.59
CA SER A 25 -9.16 -130.88 98.90
C SER A 25 -9.45 -130.53 97.45
N ALA A 26 -10.17 -131.39 96.72
CA ALA A 26 -10.57 -131.12 95.34
C ALA A 26 -11.43 -129.85 95.20
N LEU A 27 -12.32 -129.58 96.16
CA LEU A 27 -13.10 -128.35 96.20
C LEU A 27 -12.22 -127.11 96.52
N ALA A 28 -11.23 -127.23 97.40
CA ALA A 28 -10.29 -126.15 97.70
C ALA A 28 -9.35 -125.86 96.52
N GLU A 29 -8.90 -126.90 95.81
CA GLU A 29 -8.11 -126.80 94.58
C GLU A 29 -8.91 -126.12 93.46
N GLU A 30 -10.17 -126.52 93.24
CA GLU A 30 -11.05 -125.87 92.27
C GLU A 30 -11.44 -124.43 92.69
N LEU A 31 -11.60 -124.14 93.99
CA LEU A 31 -11.79 -122.77 94.48
C LEU A 31 -10.54 -121.91 94.30
N HIS A 32 -9.34 -122.41 94.57
CA HIS A 32 -8.09 -121.69 94.29
C HIS A 32 -7.91 -121.43 92.80
N LYS A 33 -8.28 -122.39 91.94
CA LYS A 33 -8.32 -122.23 90.48
C LYS A 33 -9.32 -121.16 90.05
N VAL A 34 -10.55 -121.17 90.57
CA VAL A 34 -11.56 -120.14 90.29
C VAL A 34 -11.13 -118.76 90.79
N ILE A 35 -10.45 -118.68 91.94
CA ILE A 35 -9.87 -117.43 92.44
C ILE A 35 -8.76 -116.93 91.49
N ALA A 36 -7.83 -117.80 91.08
CA ALA A 36 -6.78 -117.43 90.13
C ALA A 36 -7.34 -117.00 88.75
N GLU A 37 -8.38 -117.68 88.25
CA GLU A 37 -9.12 -117.29 87.03
C GLU A 37 -9.83 -115.93 87.21
N LYS A 38 -10.33 -115.62 88.41
CA LYS A 38 -10.97 -114.34 88.71
C LYS A 38 -9.98 -113.20 88.90
N ASP A 39 -8.88 -113.44 89.58
CA ASP A 39 -7.78 -112.48 89.70
C ASP A 39 -7.17 -112.19 88.33
N GLN A 40 -7.03 -113.21 87.46
CA GLN A 40 -6.62 -113.00 86.06
C GLN A 40 -7.61 -112.11 85.30
N GLN A 41 -8.93 -112.34 85.44
CA GLN A 41 -9.96 -111.50 84.83
C GLN A 41 -9.96 -110.07 85.38
N ILE A 42 -9.73 -109.88 86.69
CA ILE A 42 -9.61 -108.56 87.32
C ILE A 42 -8.40 -107.83 86.77
N ASN A 43 -7.21 -108.43 86.81
CA ASN A 43 -5.98 -107.82 86.26
C ASN A 43 -6.12 -107.45 84.77
N GLN A 44 -6.74 -108.32 83.96
CA GLN A 44 -7.03 -108.01 82.55
C GLN A 44 -8.02 -106.82 82.39
N SER A 45 -9.01 -106.70 83.27
CA SER A 45 -9.95 -105.58 83.26
C SER A 45 -9.31 -104.26 83.73
N GLU A 46 -8.41 -104.32 84.70
CA GLU A 46 -7.66 -103.16 85.20
C GLU A 46 -6.60 -102.69 84.19
N GLU A 47 -5.90 -103.62 83.53
CA GLU A 47 -5.01 -103.32 82.41
C GLU A 47 -5.77 -102.70 81.23
N SER A 48 -6.95 -103.23 80.89
CA SER A 48 -7.82 -102.64 79.86
C SER A 48 -8.25 -101.21 80.23
N LEU A 49 -8.70 -101.00 81.48
CA LEU A 49 -9.12 -99.69 81.98
C LEU A 49 -7.95 -98.68 82.07
N ALA A 50 -6.75 -99.14 82.42
CA ALA A 50 -5.54 -98.30 82.40
C ALA A 50 -5.19 -97.87 80.97
N ASN A 51 -5.27 -98.80 80.01
CA ASN A 51 -5.11 -98.51 78.59
C ASN A 51 -6.18 -97.54 78.04
N GLU A 52 -7.44 -97.63 78.51
CA GLU A 52 -8.47 -96.65 78.15
C GLU A 52 -8.22 -95.26 78.77
N ARG A 53 -7.75 -95.19 80.02
CA ARG A 53 -7.37 -93.92 80.66
C ARG A 53 -6.21 -93.23 79.93
N LEU A 54 -5.18 -93.97 79.54
CA LEU A 54 -4.08 -93.43 78.72
C LEU A 54 -4.57 -92.90 77.36
N LYS A 55 -5.50 -93.63 76.71
CA LYS A 55 -6.16 -93.17 75.46
C LYS A 55 -7.07 -91.95 75.67
N LEU A 56 -7.62 -91.75 76.86
CA LEU A 56 -8.40 -90.54 77.20
C LEU A 56 -7.47 -89.35 77.39
N THR A 57 -6.42 -89.46 78.22
CA THR A 57 -5.46 -88.37 78.43
C THR A 57 -4.79 -87.94 77.12
N SER A 58 -4.38 -88.89 76.26
CA SER A 58 -3.86 -88.58 74.92
C SER A 58 -4.87 -87.81 74.05
N LYS A 59 -6.17 -88.11 74.14
CA LYS A 59 -7.22 -87.36 73.43
C LYS A 59 -7.52 -85.98 74.03
N GLU A 60 -7.33 -85.83 75.34
CA GLU A 60 -7.44 -84.53 76.03
C GLU A 60 -6.26 -83.61 75.65
N GLU A 61 -5.06 -84.18 75.51
CA GLU A 61 -3.88 -83.50 74.96
C GLU A 61 -4.07 -83.11 73.49
N ASP A 62 -4.56 -84.02 72.64
CA ASP A 62 -4.92 -83.72 71.24
C ASP A 62 -5.98 -82.59 71.16
N LEU A 63 -7.01 -82.65 72.01
CA LEU A 63 -8.06 -81.63 72.05
C LEU A 63 -7.53 -80.26 72.49
N MET A 64 -6.62 -80.22 73.47
CA MET A 64 -5.92 -78.99 73.88
C MET A 64 -5.06 -78.42 72.74
N VAL A 65 -4.37 -79.26 71.98
CA VAL A 65 -3.61 -78.83 70.78
C VAL A 65 -4.55 -78.26 69.73
N VAL A 66 -5.66 -78.95 69.42
CA VAL A 66 -6.68 -78.47 68.47
C VAL A 66 -7.32 -77.15 68.93
N GLN A 67 -7.59 -76.98 70.22
CA GLN A 67 -8.14 -75.74 70.77
C GLN A 67 -7.15 -74.57 70.67
N ASN A 68 -5.86 -74.81 70.95
CA ASN A 68 -4.81 -73.79 70.77
C ASN A 68 -4.64 -73.40 69.29
N ILE A 69 -4.65 -74.38 68.37
CA ILE A 69 -4.65 -74.13 66.92
C ILE A 69 -5.87 -73.30 66.51
N ASN A 70 -7.06 -73.64 66.99
CA ASN A 70 -8.30 -72.90 66.69
C ASN A 70 -8.22 -71.44 67.18
N MET A 71 -7.71 -71.20 68.39
CA MET A 71 -7.48 -69.84 68.91
C MET A 71 -6.46 -69.06 68.06
N SER A 72 -5.37 -69.70 67.61
CA SER A 72 -4.39 -69.07 66.72
C SER A 72 -4.96 -68.75 65.34
N LEU A 73 -5.74 -69.67 64.75
CA LEU A 73 -6.43 -69.47 63.47
C LEU A 73 -7.46 -68.34 63.58
N LYS A 74 -8.20 -68.27 64.68
CA LYS A 74 -9.15 -67.18 64.94
C LYS A 74 -8.48 -65.81 65.01
N ALA A 75 -7.31 -65.72 65.66
CA ALA A 75 -6.53 -64.49 65.72
C ALA A 75 -6.01 -64.08 64.32
N GLU A 76 -5.51 -65.02 63.52
CA GLU A 76 -5.04 -64.72 62.16
C GLU A 76 -6.20 -64.36 61.22
N VAL A 77 -7.38 -65.00 61.35
CA VAL A 77 -8.60 -64.60 60.61
C VAL A 77 -9.03 -63.18 60.96
N GLN A 78 -8.97 -62.77 62.24
CA GLN A 78 -9.25 -61.39 62.64
C GLN A 78 -8.23 -60.39 62.04
N LYS A 79 -6.94 -60.76 62.01
CA LYS A 79 -5.86 -59.97 61.40
C LYS A 79 -6.01 -59.85 59.89
N LEU A 80 -6.37 -60.93 59.19
CA LEU A 80 -6.70 -60.92 57.77
C LEU A 80 -7.94 -60.05 57.48
N GLN A 81 -8.99 -60.16 58.29
CA GLN A 81 -10.20 -59.34 58.13
C GLN A 81 -9.93 -57.84 58.36
N ALA A 82 -9.04 -57.49 59.30
CA ALA A 82 -8.58 -56.10 59.47
C ALA A 82 -7.77 -55.61 58.25
N LEU A 83 -6.89 -56.44 57.68
CA LEU A 83 -6.16 -56.12 56.45
C LEU A 83 -7.10 -55.93 55.25
N THR A 84 -8.09 -56.80 55.06
CA THR A 84 -9.11 -56.66 54.01
C THR A 84 -9.95 -55.39 54.19
N ASN A 85 -10.35 -55.05 55.42
CA ASN A 85 -11.07 -53.80 55.68
C ASN A 85 -10.23 -52.57 55.32
N ASN A 86 -8.93 -52.56 55.67
CA ASN A 86 -8.02 -51.47 55.33
C ASN A 86 -7.79 -51.37 53.81
N GLN A 87 -7.69 -52.51 53.10
CA GLN A 87 -7.64 -52.53 51.63
C GLN A 87 -8.92 -51.93 51.00
N VAL A 88 -10.10 -52.26 51.53
CA VAL A 88 -11.37 -51.69 51.05
C VAL A 88 -11.47 -50.17 51.28
N VAL A 89 -10.88 -49.65 52.36
CA VAL A 89 -10.76 -48.19 52.57
C VAL A 89 -9.81 -47.57 51.54
N ALA A 90 -8.60 -48.12 51.38
CA ALA A 90 -7.63 -47.61 50.41
C ALA A 90 -8.14 -47.65 48.96
N ILE A 91 -8.90 -48.67 48.57
CA ILE A 91 -9.55 -48.75 47.25
C ILE A 91 -10.56 -47.58 47.06
N ARG A 92 -11.37 -47.26 48.07
CA ARG A 92 -12.33 -46.14 48.01
C ARG A 92 -11.64 -44.78 47.95
N GLU A 93 -10.52 -44.62 48.64
CA GLU A 93 -9.69 -43.41 48.56
C GLU A 93 -9.07 -43.25 47.17
N LEU A 94 -8.55 -44.33 46.58
CA LEU A 94 -8.07 -44.35 45.19
C LEU A 94 -9.17 -44.06 44.18
N GLU A 95 -10.38 -44.63 44.33
CA GLU A 95 -11.54 -44.28 43.50
C GLU A 95 -11.92 -42.80 43.60
N TRP A 96 -11.85 -42.21 44.79
CA TRP A 96 -12.15 -40.79 45.00
C TRP A 96 -11.09 -39.89 44.36
N ILE A 97 -9.81 -40.24 44.52
CA ILE A 97 -8.70 -39.56 43.84
C ILE A 97 -8.86 -39.66 42.32
N GLN A 98 -9.15 -40.85 41.78
CA GLN A 98 -9.36 -41.09 40.35
C GLN A 98 -10.50 -40.23 39.80
N LYS A 99 -11.65 -40.18 40.50
CA LYS A 99 -12.78 -39.30 40.13
C LYS A 99 -12.40 -37.82 40.18
N SER A 100 -11.63 -37.40 41.19
CA SER A 100 -11.13 -36.01 41.27
C SER A 100 -10.07 -35.67 40.21
N VAL A 101 -9.30 -36.65 39.72
CA VAL A 101 -8.34 -36.47 38.62
C VAL A 101 -9.11 -36.34 37.31
N GLN A 102 -10.02 -37.27 37.00
CA GLN A 102 -10.83 -37.21 35.78
C GLN A 102 -11.61 -35.89 35.62
N VAL A 103 -12.21 -35.37 36.70
CA VAL A 103 -12.89 -34.05 36.68
C VAL A 103 -11.92 -32.89 36.40
N LYS A 104 -10.64 -33.00 36.81
CA LYS A 104 -9.61 -32.01 36.46
C LYS A 104 -9.16 -32.17 35.02
N ASP A 105 -8.96 -33.38 34.54
CA ASP A 105 -8.53 -33.67 33.16
C ASP A 105 -9.58 -33.23 32.13
N ASP A 106 -10.87 -33.47 32.41
CA ASP A 106 -11.97 -32.97 31.58
C ASP A 106 -12.06 -31.43 31.62
N LYS A 107 -11.73 -30.79 32.75
CA LYS A 107 -11.66 -29.33 32.85
C LYS A 107 -10.42 -28.74 32.17
N ILE A 108 -9.28 -29.45 32.18
CA ILE A 108 -8.08 -29.10 31.41
C ILE A 108 -8.41 -29.15 29.92
N ARG A 109 -8.97 -30.26 29.43
CA ARG A 109 -9.41 -30.40 28.03
C ARG A 109 -10.35 -29.26 27.60
N THR A 110 -11.35 -28.94 28.43
CA THR A 110 -12.26 -27.81 28.19
C THR A 110 -11.52 -26.45 28.08
N LEU A 111 -10.44 -26.25 28.84
CA LEU A 111 -9.62 -25.03 28.76
C LEU A 111 -8.66 -25.05 27.56
N GLU A 112 -8.16 -26.21 27.16
CA GLU A 112 -7.36 -26.41 25.96
C GLU A 112 -8.19 -26.17 24.69
N ASP A 113 -9.42 -26.71 24.62
CA ASP A 113 -10.39 -26.45 23.55
C ASP A 113 -10.72 -24.95 23.44
N GLN A 114 -10.91 -24.26 24.58
CA GLN A 114 -11.12 -22.82 24.62
C GLN A 114 -9.88 -22.04 24.14
N LEU A 115 -8.69 -22.42 24.62
CA LEU A 115 -7.42 -21.79 24.23
C LEU A 115 -7.16 -21.96 22.73
N GLN A 116 -7.39 -23.15 22.18
CA GLN A 116 -7.25 -23.44 20.75
C GLN A 116 -8.29 -22.68 19.91
N GLY A 117 -9.54 -22.57 20.38
CA GLY A 117 -10.56 -21.71 19.76
C GLY A 117 -10.18 -20.22 19.76
N HIS A 118 -9.51 -19.73 20.81
CA HIS A 118 -8.94 -18.39 20.83
C HIS A 118 -7.74 -18.25 19.87
N TYR A 119 -6.88 -19.26 19.75
CA TYR A 119 -5.78 -19.26 18.77
C TYR A 119 -6.28 -19.26 17.31
N SER A 120 -7.33 -20.03 16.99
CA SER A 120 -7.98 -19.96 15.67
C SER A 120 -8.48 -18.55 15.40
N LYS A 121 -9.34 -17.98 16.26
CA LYS A 121 -9.85 -16.61 16.09
C LYS A 121 -8.74 -15.55 15.96
N ALA A 122 -7.63 -15.70 16.68
CA ALA A 122 -6.47 -14.81 16.58
C ALA A 122 -5.65 -15.00 15.28
N SER A 123 -5.72 -16.19 14.66
CA SER A 123 -5.18 -16.45 13.32
C SER A 123 -6.09 -15.85 12.26
N ASP A 124 -7.40 -16.11 12.35
CA ASP A 124 -8.43 -15.62 11.42
C ASP A 124 -8.39 -14.08 11.34
N ALA A 125 -8.39 -13.41 12.49
CA ALA A 125 -8.30 -11.94 12.58
C ALA A 125 -6.95 -11.37 12.10
N LYS A 126 -5.87 -12.18 12.11
CA LYS A 126 -4.56 -11.78 11.57
C LYS A 126 -4.54 -11.89 10.04
N GLU A 127 -5.25 -12.87 9.48
CA GLU A 127 -5.45 -13.02 8.03
C GLU A 127 -6.33 -11.88 7.50
N GLU A 128 -7.46 -11.59 8.16
CA GLU A 128 -8.34 -10.44 7.87
C GLU A 128 -7.58 -9.09 7.93
N LEU A 129 -6.68 -8.90 8.91
CA LEU A 129 -5.81 -7.72 8.97
C LEU A 129 -4.74 -7.65 7.86
N GLN A 130 -4.29 -8.79 7.32
CA GLN A 130 -3.33 -8.81 6.21
C GLN A 130 -4.05 -8.52 4.87
N ASP A 131 -5.26 -9.04 4.67
CA ASP A 131 -6.11 -8.69 3.52
C ASP A 131 -6.44 -7.20 3.50
N LEU A 132 -6.90 -6.64 4.63
CA LEU A 132 -7.19 -5.20 4.75
C LEU A 132 -5.94 -4.32 4.50
N LYS A 133 -4.76 -4.82 4.83
CA LYS A 133 -3.47 -4.13 4.59
C LYS A 133 -3.07 -4.16 3.11
N ASP A 134 -3.25 -5.28 2.43
CA ASP A 134 -2.97 -5.38 0.99
C ASP A 134 -4.03 -4.66 0.14
N GLN A 135 -5.30 -4.62 0.58
CA GLN A 135 -6.32 -3.71 0.02
C GLN A 135 -5.92 -2.24 0.19
N ASN A 136 -5.47 -1.82 1.38
CA ASN A 136 -4.96 -0.45 1.61
C ASN A 136 -3.78 -0.11 0.69
N LYS A 137 -2.87 -1.06 0.47
CA LYS A 137 -1.74 -0.91 -0.46
C LYS A 137 -2.22 -0.73 -1.91
N THR A 138 -3.24 -1.47 -2.34
CA THR A 138 -3.88 -1.30 -3.65
C THR A 138 -4.55 0.07 -3.77
N PHE A 139 -5.28 0.54 -2.74
CA PHE A 139 -5.86 1.88 -2.74
C PHE A 139 -4.81 3.00 -2.77
N GLN A 140 -3.67 2.84 -2.08
CA GLN A 140 -2.56 3.79 -2.17
C GLN A 140 -1.98 3.88 -3.59
N LEU A 141 -1.84 2.76 -4.31
CA LEU A 141 -1.38 2.74 -5.70
C LEU A 141 -2.39 3.41 -6.64
N GLU A 142 -3.69 3.16 -6.47
CA GLU A 142 -4.74 3.79 -7.29
C GLU A 142 -4.83 5.31 -7.01
N ILE A 143 -4.66 5.75 -5.75
CA ILE A 143 -4.55 7.17 -5.39
C ILE A 143 -3.33 7.81 -6.05
N GLN A 144 -2.14 7.19 -5.99
CA GLN A 144 -0.93 7.71 -6.64
C GLN A 144 -1.10 7.84 -8.16
N LYS A 145 -1.75 6.85 -8.78
CA LYS A 145 -2.06 6.83 -10.22
C LYS A 145 -3.06 7.92 -10.61
N LEU A 146 -4.12 8.14 -9.84
CA LEU A 146 -5.06 9.25 -10.03
C LEU A 146 -4.38 10.61 -9.83
N GLN A 147 -3.47 10.73 -8.86
CA GLN A 147 -2.71 11.95 -8.59
C GLN A 147 -1.72 12.27 -9.73
N ALA A 148 -1.10 11.23 -10.32
CA ALA A 148 -0.29 11.36 -11.53
C ALA A 148 -1.13 11.84 -12.73
N LEU A 149 -2.26 11.19 -13.01
CA LEU A 149 -3.18 11.58 -14.10
C LEU A 149 -3.71 13.01 -13.96
N LEU A 150 -4.05 13.45 -12.75
CA LEU A 150 -4.43 14.84 -12.47
C LEU A 150 -3.29 15.82 -12.74
N SER A 151 -2.05 15.47 -12.37
CA SER A 151 -0.89 16.31 -12.66
C SER A 151 -0.55 16.38 -14.15
N GLU A 152 -0.71 15.27 -14.88
CA GLU A 152 -0.50 15.20 -16.33
C GLU A 152 -1.55 16.04 -17.08
N GLN A 153 -2.83 15.89 -16.73
CA GLN A 153 -3.91 16.68 -17.31
C GLN A 153 -3.74 18.18 -17.03
N ALA A 154 -3.43 18.58 -15.80
CA ALA A 154 -3.23 20.00 -15.45
C ALA A 154 -2.01 20.61 -16.17
N ASN A 155 -0.91 19.88 -16.28
CA ASN A 155 0.26 20.31 -17.05
C ASN A 155 -0.05 20.44 -18.55
N LYS A 156 -0.79 19.48 -19.12
CA LYS A 156 -1.22 19.51 -20.52
C LYS A 156 -2.13 20.70 -20.82
N GLU A 157 -3.13 20.95 -19.98
CA GLU A 157 -4.12 22.01 -20.17
C GLU A 157 -3.47 23.41 -20.09
N LEU A 158 -2.49 23.56 -19.19
CA LEU A 158 -1.62 24.75 -19.14
C LEU A 158 -0.73 24.88 -20.38
N LEU A 159 -0.14 23.78 -20.87
CA LEU A 159 0.73 23.78 -22.05
C LEU A 159 -0.06 24.20 -23.31
N GLU A 160 -1.23 23.62 -23.55
CA GLU A 160 -2.10 24.02 -24.67
C GLU A 160 -2.56 25.48 -24.54
N GLN A 161 -2.79 25.99 -23.32
CA GLN A 161 -3.12 27.41 -23.11
C GLN A 161 -1.93 28.33 -23.45
N LEU A 162 -0.71 27.91 -23.14
CA LEU A 162 0.51 28.62 -23.52
C LEU A 162 0.74 28.59 -25.03
N GLU A 163 0.60 27.42 -25.69
CA GLU A 163 0.68 27.31 -27.15
C GLU A 163 -0.35 28.21 -27.84
N ARG A 164 -1.62 28.15 -27.43
CA ARG A 164 -2.69 29.02 -27.95
C ARG A 164 -2.41 30.52 -27.71
N SER A 165 -1.69 30.88 -26.65
CA SER A 165 -1.26 32.26 -26.40
C SER A 165 -0.01 32.67 -27.18
N ILE A 166 0.82 31.72 -27.61
CA ILE A 166 1.98 31.96 -28.47
C ILE A 166 1.51 32.16 -29.91
N THR A 167 0.66 31.28 -30.45
CA THR A 167 0.14 31.43 -31.82
C THR A 167 -0.66 32.72 -32.01
N ASP A 168 -1.50 33.09 -31.04
CA ASP A 168 -2.23 34.38 -31.04
C ASP A 168 -1.29 35.61 -31.04
N LYS A 169 -0.11 35.51 -30.41
CA LYS A 169 0.91 36.57 -30.44
C LYS A 169 1.68 36.58 -31.75
N ASP A 170 2.07 35.42 -32.27
CA ASP A 170 2.81 35.31 -33.52
C ASP A 170 1.95 35.77 -34.72
N ASP A 171 0.66 35.46 -34.74
CA ASP A 171 -0.27 35.96 -35.76
C ASP A 171 -0.50 37.47 -35.63
N LYS A 172 -0.57 38.02 -34.40
CA LYS A 172 -0.59 39.47 -34.18
C LYS A 172 0.70 40.14 -34.64
N ILE A 173 1.85 39.54 -34.38
CA ILE A 173 3.16 40.05 -34.85
C ILE A 173 3.16 40.11 -36.37
N LYS A 174 2.75 39.04 -37.09
CA LYS A 174 2.62 39.06 -38.55
C LYS A 174 1.72 40.20 -39.04
N THR A 175 0.54 40.38 -38.46
CA THR A 175 -0.35 41.49 -38.88
C THR A 175 0.25 42.88 -38.61
N VAL A 176 1.10 43.03 -37.59
CA VAL A 176 1.84 44.27 -37.33
C VAL A 176 3.00 44.44 -38.32
N GLU A 177 3.70 43.37 -38.69
CA GLU A 177 4.75 43.36 -39.70
C GLU A 177 4.18 43.71 -41.10
N GLU A 178 3.07 43.11 -41.51
CA GLU A 178 2.34 43.41 -42.75
C GLU A 178 1.87 44.87 -42.82
N LEU A 179 1.35 45.41 -41.70
CA LEU A 179 0.95 46.83 -41.61
C LEU A 179 2.15 47.78 -41.65
N LEU A 180 3.27 47.41 -41.02
CA LEU A 180 4.51 48.19 -41.06
C LEU A 180 5.15 48.17 -42.46
N GLU A 181 5.18 47.02 -43.14
CA GLU A 181 5.64 46.92 -44.52
C GLU A 181 4.77 47.76 -45.46
N THR A 182 3.44 47.66 -45.33
CA THR A 182 2.49 48.49 -46.09
C THR A 182 2.74 49.99 -45.86
N GLY A 183 2.89 50.41 -44.59
CA GLY A 183 3.18 51.80 -44.24
C GLY A 183 4.55 52.31 -44.73
N LEU A 184 5.57 51.43 -44.75
CA LEU A 184 6.89 51.75 -45.32
C LEU A 184 6.82 51.94 -46.84
N ILE A 185 6.05 51.11 -47.55
CA ILE A 185 5.81 51.25 -48.99
C ILE A 185 5.05 52.55 -49.28
N GLU A 186 3.99 52.87 -48.52
CA GLU A 186 3.27 54.14 -48.67
C GLU A 186 4.18 55.37 -48.43
N MET A 187 5.04 55.34 -47.40
CA MET A 187 6.01 56.42 -47.16
C MET A 187 7.06 56.52 -48.26
N ALA A 188 7.54 55.40 -48.81
CA ALA A 188 8.48 55.41 -49.94
C ALA A 188 7.85 56.08 -51.17
N ASN A 189 6.63 55.65 -51.54
CA ASN A 189 5.87 56.24 -52.64
C ASN A 189 5.64 57.75 -52.43
N LYS A 190 5.32 58.18 -51.21
CA LYS A 190 5.10 59.60 -50.88
C LYS A 190 6.38 60.44 -50.90
N GLU A 191 7.53 59.89 -50.51
CA GLU A 191 8.80 60.60 -50.67
C GLU A 191 9.27 60.64 -52.14
N GLU A 192 8.87 59.69 -52.99
CA GLU A 192 9.05 59.78 -54.44
C GLU A 192 8.15 60.84 -55.10
N GLU A 193 6.85 60.91 -54.73
CA GLU A 193 5.97 62.02 -55.12
C GLU A 193 6.57 63.38 -54.70
N LEU A 194 7.07 63.50 -53.47
CA LEU A 194 7.71 64.72 -52.97
C LEU A 194 9.02 65.05 -53.72
N LYS A 195 9.80 64.06 -54.14
CA LYS A 195 10.98 64.29 -54.99
C LYS A 195 10.59 64.82 -56.37
N ALA A 196 9.57 64.24 -57.01
CA ALA A 196 9.04 64.72 -58.30
C ALA A 196 8.52 66.16 -58.19
N LEU A 197 7.71 66.46 -57.17
CA LEU A 197 7.21 67.82 -56.92
C LEU A 197 8.34 68.82 -56.60
N ARG A 198 9.44 68.39 -55.97
CA ARG A 198 10.65 69.21 -55.76
C ARG A 198 11.39 69.46 -57.08
N THR A 199 11.55 68.47 -57.96
CA THR A 199 12.19 68.67 -59.28
C THR A 199 11.36 69.58 -60.19
N ASP A 200 10.04 69.44 -60.18
CA ASP A 200 9.13 70.29 -60.95
C ASP A 200 9.16 71.74 -60.45
N ASN A 201 9.19 71.95 -59.13
CA ASN A 201 9.38 73.29 -58.55
C ASN A 201 10.74 73.91 -58.93
N LEU A 202 11.81 73.13 -59.01
CA LEU A 202 13.12 73.61 -59.46
C LEU A 202 13.10 73.96 -60.95
N SER A 203 12.43 73.16 -61.78
CA SER A 203 12.24 73.42 -63.20
C SER A 203 11.45 74.71 -63.43
N LEU A 204 10.24 74.83 -62.85
CA LEU A 204 9.38 76.02 -62.90
C LEU A 204 10.09 77.27 -62.38
N LYS A 205 10.88 77.15 -61.30
CA LYS A 205 11.70 78.26 -60.82
C LYS A 205 12.74 78.70 -61.85
N SER A 206 13.41 77.77 -62.53
CA SER A 206 14.37 78.10 -63.60
C SER A 206 13.70 78.73 -64.83
N GLU A 207 12.47 78.30 -65.16
CA GLU A 207 11.67 78.89 -66.23
C GLU A 207 11.25 80.33 -65.90
N VAL A 208 10.76 80.58 -64.68
CA VAL A 208 10.46 81.94 -64.17
C VAL A 208 11.71 82.82 -64.14
N GLU A 209 12.87 82.29 -63.78
CA GLU A 209 14.17 83.01 -63.83
C GLU A 209 14.53 83.41 -65.27
N ASN A 210 14.28 82.54 -66.25
CA ASN A 210 14.55 82.81 -67.66
C ASN A 210 13.52 83.78 -68.28
N LEU A 211 12.24 83.63 -67.96
CA LEU A 211 11.19 84.58 -68.36
C LEU A 211 11.46 85.99 -67.81
N ARG A 212 11.99 86.11 -66.59
CA ARG A 212 12.44 87.39 -66.03
C ARG A 212 13.58 88.03 -66.83
N LYS A 213 14.57 87.25 -67.29
CA LYS A 213 15.66 87.75 -68.14
C LYS A 213 15.11 88.31 -69.46
N VAL A 214 14.27 87.52 -70.14
CA VAL A 214 13.59 87.95 -71.39
C VAL A 214 12.77 89.22 -71.15
N GLN A 215 12.07 89.34 -70.01
CA GLN A 215 11.33 90.55 -69.66
C GLN A 215 12.26 91.76 -69.45
N THR A 216 13.41 91.60 -68.78
CA THR A 216 14.38 92.70 -68.63
C THR A 216 15.04 93.10 -69.96
N GLU A 217 15.30 92.15 -70.86
CA GLU A 217 15.78 92.42 -72.22
C GLU A 217 14.70 93.13 -73.05
N GLN A 218 13.43 92.75 -72.93
CA GLN A 218 12.32 93.42 -73.62
C GLN A 218 12.14 94.87 -73.14
N VAL A 219 12.33 95.14 -71.84
CA VAL A 219 12.32 96.50 -71.28
C VAL A 219 13.51 97.33 -71.78
N SER A 220 14.71 96.74 -71.96
CA SER A 220 15.85 97.47 -72.52
C SER A 220 15.65 97.81 -74.01
N PHE A 221 15.02 96.91 -74.78
CA PHE A 221 14.59 97.21 -76.15
C PHE A 221 13.54 98.33 -76.21
N ALA A 222 12.57 98.35 -75.29
CA ALA A 222 11.58 99.42 -75.22
C ALA A 222 12.23 100.80 -74.98
N SER A 223 13.21 100.88 -74.06
CA SER A 223 13.98 102.11 -73.80
C SER A 223 14.72 102.60 -75.06
N LEU A 224 15.32 101.68 -75.84
CA LEU A 224 16.02 102.04 -77.08
C LEU A 224 15.07 102.57 -78.16
N VAL A 225 13.85 102.02 -78.24
CA VAL A 225 12.80 102.52 -79.15
C VAL A 225 12.34 103.92 -78.74
N GLU A 226 12.13 104.19 -77.45
CA GLU A 226 11.76 105.53 -76.98
C GLU A 226 12.83 106.60 -77.30
N ASP A 227 14.12 106.28 -77.13
CA ASP A 227 15.20 107.21 -77.47
C ASP A 227 15.34 107.45 -78.99
N LEU A 228 15.13 106.44 -79.82
CA LEU A 228 15.04 106.62 -81.28
C LEU A 228 13.85 107.50 -81.66
N GLN A 229 12.68 107.29 -81.03
CA GLN A 229 11.48 108.11 -81.22
C GLN A 229 11.73 109.59 -80.81
N ARG A 230 12.47 109.80 -79.72
CA ARG A 230 12.91 111.11 -79.22
C ARG A 230 13.80 111.83 -80.24
N VAL A 231 14.81 111.12 -80.79
CA VAL A 231 15.73 111.67 -81.80
C VAL A 231 15.02 112.03 -83.10
N ILE A 232 14.09 111.18 -83.58
CA ILE A 232 13.28 111.47 -84.77
C ILE A 232 12.48 112.76 -84.56
N SER A 233 11.77 112.86 -83.43
CA SER A 233 10.95 114.04 -83.08
C SER A 233 11.78 115.34 -83.01
N GLU A 234 13.02 115.26 -82.52
CA GLU A 234 13.93 116.41 -82.45
C GLU A 234 14.45 116.84 -83.84
N LYS A 235 14.62 115.88 -84.77
CA LYS A 235 15.01 116.16 -86.16
C LYS A 235 13.87 116.82 -86.94
N ASP A 236 12.65 116.29 -86.82
CA ASP A 236 11.46 116.86 -87.47
C ASP A 236 11.16 118.29 -87.02
N GLY A 237 11.35 118.59 -85.73
CA GLY A 237 11.22 119.95 -85.20
C GLY A 237 12.25 120.93 -85.79
N LYS A 238 13.50 120.47 -85.99
CA LYS A 238 14.57 121.28 -86.62
C LYS A 238 14.32 121.50 -88.11
N ILE A 239 13.74 120.54 -88.82
CA ILE A 239 13.36 120.68 -90.25
C ILE A 239 12.33 121.81 -90.41
N LYS A 240 11.23 121.77 -89.66
CA LYS A 240 10.17 122.80 -89.71
C LYS A 240 10.70 124.21 -89.42
N SER A 241 11.58 124.35 -88.43
CA SER A 241 12.22 125.63 -88.12
C SER A 241 13.09 126.18 -89.25
N VAL A 242 13.65 125.33 -90.11
CA VAL A 242 14.40 125.77 -91.31
C VAL A 242 13.46 126.18 -92.43
N GLU A 243 12.36 125.46 -92.63
CA GLU A 243 11.33 125.78 -93.64
C GLU A 243 10.71 127.17 -93.37
N GLU A 244 10.30 127.46 -92.12
CA GLU A 244 9.74 128.75 -91.73
C GLU A 244 10.72 129.93 -91.94
N LEU A 245 12.01 129.74 -91.62
CA LEU A 245 13.03 130.76 -91.83
C LEU A 245 13.27 131.06 -93.32
N LEU A 246 13.26 130.03 -94.16
CA LEU A 246 13.50 130.15 -95.60
C LEU A 246 12.31 130.86 -96.28
N GLN A 247 11.09 130.58 -95.82
CA GLN A 247 9.87 131.23 -96.31
C GLN A 247 9.77 132.71 -95.85
N ALA A 248 10.30 133.05 -94.67
CA ALA A 248 10.37 134.43 -94.18
C ALA A 248 11.36 135.31 -94.96
N GLU A 249 12.49 134.76 -95.44
CA GLU A 249 13.47 135.54 -96.21
C GLU A 249 13.01 135.82 -97.64
N ALA A 250 12.27 134.90 -98.27
CA ALA A 250 11.67 135.09 -99.59
C ALA A 250 10.77 136.34 -99.65
N VAL A 251 10.01 136.62 -98.58
CA VAL A 251 9.16 137.82 -98.47
C VAL A 251 10.00 139.11 -98.37
N LYS A 252 11.18 139.08 -97.74
CA LYS A 252 12.05 140.27 -97.67
C LYS A 252 12.62 140.66 -99.03
N VAL A 253 13.02 139.68 -99.86
CA VAL A 253 13.57 139.95 -101.20
C VAL A 253 12.56 140.74 -102.05
N ALA A 254 11.31 140.30 -102.11
CA ALA A 254 10.25 140.96 -102.87
C ALA A 254 9.95 142.41 -102.44
N THR A 255 10.30 142.81 -101.21
CA THR A 255 10.15 144.20 -100.75
C THR A 255 11.27 145.14 -101.21
N LYS A 256 12.47 144.62 -101.50
CA LYS A 256 13.65 145.44 -101.85
C LYS A 256 13.65 145.87 -103.33
N GLU A 257 13.15 145.02 -104.22
CA GLU A 257 13.09 145.32 -105.66
C GLU A 257 12.20 146.53 -105.97
N LYS A 258 11.11 146.73 -105.21
CA LYS A 258 10.18 147.85 -105.38
C LYS A 258 10.74 149.23 -105.01
N THR A 259 11.85 149.27 -104.26
CA THR A 259 12.48 150.52 -103.81
C THR A 259 13.68 150.97 -104.64
N LEU A 260 14.22 150.12 -105.52
CA LEU A 260 15.45 150.42 -106.28
C LEU A 260 15.20 151.19 -107.58
N GLY A 261 14.13 150.88 -108.32
CA GLY A 261 13.85 151.51 -109.63
C GLY A 261 13.56 153.02 -109.59
N ALA A 262 13.25 153.58 -108.41
CA ALA A 262 13.06 155.02 -108.25
C ALA A 262 14.38 155.83 -108.28
N LEU A 263 15.54 155.15 -108.11
CA LEU A 263 16.86 155.79 -108.04
C LEU A 263 17.62 155.76 -109.37
N GLU A 264 17.22 154.95 -110.35
CA GLU A 264 17.88 154.92 -111.66
C GLU A 264 17.64 156.19 -112.48
N GLN A 265 16.55 156.93 -112.23
CA GLN A 265 16.30 158.24 -112.88
C GLN A 265 17.29 159.34 -112.46
N GLU A 266 18.02 159.19 -111.33
CA GLU A 266 19.07 160.15 -110.93
C GLU A 266 20.47 159.74 -111.42
N ILE A 267 20.67 158.48 -111.83
CA ILE A 267 22.00 157.95 -112.20
C ILE A 267 22.37 158.31 -113.66
N GLU A 268 21.39 158.52 -114.53
CA GLU A 268 21.58 158.89 -115.94
C GLU A 268 22.23 160.28 -116.12
N ALA A 269 22.06 161.20 -115.16
CA ALA A 269 22.47 162.60 -115.31
C ALA A 269 23.88 162.95 -114.79
N VAL A 270 24.57 162.02 -114.10
CA VAL A 270 25.80 162.32 -113.34
C VAL A 270 27.03 161.51 -113.80
N LYS A 271 26.87 160.49 -114.64
CA LYS A 271 28.00 159.65 -115.11
C LYS A 271 28.63 160.04 -116.46
N GLU A 272 28.08 161.04 -117.14
CA GLU A 272 28.65 161.56 -118.39
C GLU A 272 30.03 162.23 -118.18
N GLU A 273 30.40 162.58 -116.94
CA GLU A 273 31.62 163.35 -116.63
C GLU A 273 32.69 162.62 -115.78
N LEU A 274 32.56 161.31 -115.51
CA LEU A 274 33.72 160.48 -115.11
C LEU A 274 33.89 159.19 -115.92
N ARG A 275 33.82 159.37 -117.24
CA ARG A 275 34.39 158.42 -118.22
C ARG A 275 35.93 158.44 -118.19
N LYS A 276 36.58 157.93 -117.12
CA LYS A 276 37.98 157.44 -117.16
C LYS A 276 38.44 156.69 -115.89
N SER A 277 39.07 155.54 -116.13
CA SER A 277 39.89 154.72 -115.19
C SER A 277 39.12 153.95 -114.10
N GLN A 278 39.25 152.62 -113.93
CA GLN A 278 39.76 151.56 -114.82
C GLN A 278 39.17 150.18 -114.38
N LEU A 279 39.23 149.19 -115.27
CA LEU A 279 38.82 147.77 -115.22
C LEU A 279 39.44 146.91 -114.05
N GLU A 280 38.83 145.73 -113.74
CA GLU A 280 39.42 144.42 -113.27
C GLU A 280 39.12 143.74 -111.85
N LYS A 281 38.53 142.51 -111.87
CA LYS A 281 39.01 141.13 -111.41
C LYS A 281 38.95 140.46 -109.96
N ASP A 282 38.93 139.08 -110.02
CA ASP A 282 39.31 137.88 -109.13
C ASP A 282 38.71 137.64 -107.68
N THR A 283 38.86 136.55 -106.85
CA THR A 283 39.59 135.21 -106.71
C THR A 283 38.87 134.30 -105.60
N GLN A 284 39.16 133.06 -105.04
CA GLN A 284 40.04 131.83 -105.13
C GLN A 284 39.48 130.61 -104.23
N VAL A 285 40.30 129.66 -103.69
CA VAL A 285 40.11 128.65 -102.53
C VAL A 285 40.04 127.08 -102.80
N SER A 286 40.32 126.19 -101.80
CA SER A 286 40.51 124.68 -101.79
C SER A 286 40.27 124.00 -100.37
N PHE A 287 40.53 122.71 -99.91
CA PHE A 287 41.27 121.46 -100.33
C PHE A 287 41.10 120.16 -99.39
N ILE A 288 41.09 118.90 -99.93
CA ILE A 288 41.82 117.60 -99.56
C ILE A 288 41.53 116.52 -98.39
N GLN A 289 41.75 115.19 -98.74
CA GLN A 289 42.19 113.86 -98.10
C GLN A 289 41.47 112.86 -97.07
N GLU A 290 41.18 111.60 -97.52
CA GLU A 290 41.74 110.19 -97.26
C GLU A 290 42.11 109.53 -95.86
N VAL A 291 42.35 108.18 -95.61
CA VAL A 291 41.91 106.80 -96.14
C VAL A 291 42.55 105.53 -95.39
N GLU A 292 42.04 104.27 -95.60
CA GLU A 292 42.67 102.86 -95.60
C GLU A 292 42.77 101.75 -94.46
N ASP A 293 42.40 100.50 -94.86
CA ASP A 293 42.96 99.08 -94.73
C ASP A 293 42.94 98.06 -93.50
N LEU A 294 43.52 96.83 -93.70
CA LEU A 294 43.25 95.47 -93.14
C LEU A 294 44.49 94.75 -92.49
N GLN A 295 44.35 93.54 -91.89
CA GLN A 295 45.37 92.41 -91.95
C GLN A 295 44.99 91.00 -91.38
N LYS A 296 45.92 89.99 -91.39
CA LYS A 296 45.65 88.58 -91.83
C LYS A 296 46.67 87.44 -91.44
N GLN A 297 46.17 86.25 -91.01
CA GLN A 297 46.69 84.81 -91.09
C GLN A 297 48.02 84.27 -90.47
N LEU A 298 48.00 82.98 -90.01
CA LEU A 298 48.93 81.87 -90.45
C LEU A 298 48.38 80.42 -90.13
N LYS A 299 49.17 79.34 -90.34
CA LYS A 299 48.68 78.00 -90.85
C LYS A 299 49.66 76.78 -90.68
N GLU A 300 49.17 75.59 -90.23
CA GLU A 300 49.66 74.17 -90.46
C GLU A 300 51.08 73.71 -89.92
N LYS A 301 51.55 72.42 -89.86
CA LYS A 301 51.06 71.03 -90.19
C LYS A 301 51.85 69.85 -89.50
N GLU A 302 51.23 68.64 -89.41
CA GLU A 302 51.69 67.24 -89.72
C GLU A 302 53.00 66.55 -89.19
N GLU A 303 52.92 65.34 -88.55
CA GLU A 303 53.66 64.08 -88.93
C GLU A 303 53.36 62.76 -88.13
N HIS A 304 53.52 61.61 -88.83
CA HIS A 304 53.90 60.22 -88.44
C HIS A 304 53.02 59.13 -87.73
N VAL A 305 53.40 57.87 -88.02
CA VAL A 305 52.77 56.55 -87.73
C VAL A 305 53.84 55.42 -87.70
N LYS A 306 53.59 54.32 -86.95
CA LYS A 306 54.25 52.96 -86.86
C LYS A 306 55.04 52.67 -85.57
N SER A 307 54.68 51.58 -84.86
CA SER A 307 55.60 50.55 -84.32
C SER A 307 54.86 49.35 -83.67
N VAL A 308 55.40 48.14 -83.83
CA VAL A 308 55.05 46.84 -83.17
C VAL A 308 53.60 46.31 -83.33
N GLU A 309 53.31 45.12 -83.85
CA GLU A 309 53.99 44.16 -84.75
C GLU A 309 55.45 43.74 -84.44
N VAL A 310 55.68 42.67 -83.65
CA VAL A 310 56.88 41.81 -83.83
C VAL A 310 56.90 40.44 -83.12
N LEU A 311 56.25 40.25 -81.96
CA LEU A 311 56.29 38.96 -81.22
C LEU A 311 55.00 38.14 -81.44
N LEU A 312 55.00 36.91 -82.00
CA LEU A 312 55.71 35.66 -81.65
C LEU A 312 55.13 35.02 -80.35
N LYS A 313 54.84 33.71 -80.25
CA LYS A 313 54.73 32.58 -81.22
C LYS A 313 54.23 31.33 -80.44
N GLU A 314 54.33 30.13 -81.02
CA GLU A 314 54.64 28.87 -80.29
C GLU A 314 53.65 28.38 -79.19
N LYS A 315 52.46 27.89 -79.58
CA LYS A 315 52.06 26.48 -79.25
C LYS A 315 50.94 25.86 -80.11
N GLU A 316 50.85 26.25 -81.37
CA GLU A 316 50.23 25.39 -82.40
C GLU A 316 51.21 24.27 -82.81
N ASN A 317 50.70 23.11 -83.22
CA ASN A 317 51.41 21.92 -83.77
C ASN A 317 52.20 20.98 -82.82
N GLU A 318 51.61 19.80 -82.56
CA GLU A 318 52.19 18.42 -82.47
C GLU A 318 51.06 17.43 -82.02
N ILE A 319 50.92 16.14 -82.34
CA ILE A 319 51.10 15.27 -83.55
C ILE A 319 50.66 13.82 -83.15
N LEU A 320 50.05 12.89 -83.93
CA LEU A 320 49.28 12.92 -85.20
C LEU A 320 48.64 11.51 -85.54
N LYS A 321 47.47 11.47 -86.21
CA LYS A 321 47.00 10.44 -87.22
C LYS A 321 46.43 9.02 -86.85
N ASN A 322 45.62 8.50 -87.81
CA ASN A 322 45.44 7.09 -88.27
C ASN A 322 44.55 6.06 -87.47
N VAL A 323 43.88 5.02 -88.05
CA VAL A 323 43.52 4.60 -89.46
C VAL A 323 42.35 3.56 -89.52
N GLU A 324 41.87 3.18 -90.71
CA GLU A 324 40.74 2.25 -91.04
C GLU A 324 41.10 0.72 -91.14
N CYS A 325 40.10 -0.20 -91.31
CA CYS A 325 40.00 -1.23 -92.42
C CYS A 325 39.37 -2.64 -92.11
N HIS A 326 38.22 -2.97 -92.76
CA HIS A 326 37.71 -4.27 -93.30
C HIS A 326 37.59 -5.60 -92.46
N GLN A 327 37.48 -6.77 -93.14
CA GLN A 327 36.58 -7.93 -92.86
C GLN A 327 37.12 -9.28 -93.42
N VAL A 328 36.77 -10.46 -92.84
CA VAL A 328 36.54 -11.82 -93.48
C VAL A 328 36.76 -13.01 -92.50
N SER A 329 35.85 -14.00 -92.43
CA SER A 329 36.09 -15.45 -92.14
C SER A 329 34.78 -16.29 -92.18
N VAL A 330 34.83 -17.58 -92.57
CA VAL A 330 33.67 -18.53 -92.57
C VAL A 330 34.04 -19.98 -92.19
N ALA A 331 35.33 -20.35 -92.10
CA ALA A 331 35.75 -21.77 -92.09
C ALA A 331 35.71 -22.50 -90.73
N THR A 332 35.38 -21.82 -89.61
CA THR A 332 35.43 -22.42 -88.26
C THR A 332 34.14 -23.15 -87.87
N SER A 333 32.99 -22.70 -88.39
CA SER A 333 31.67 -22.81 -87.74
C SER A 333 31.26 -24.20 -87.27
N ILE A 334 31.55 -25.28 -88.01
CA ILE A 334 31.08 -26.63 -87.64
C ILE A 334 31.77 -27.15 -86.37
N LYS A 335 33.06 -26.84 -86.19
CA LYS A 335 33.79 -27.23 -84.98
C LYS A 335 33.37 -26.39 -83.77
N ASP A 336 33.00 -25.13 -84.03
CA ASP A 336 32.45 -24.22 -83.04
C ASP A 336 31.11 -24.76 -82.48
N HIS A 337 30.27 -25.40 -83.30
CA HIS A 337 28.96 -25.92 -82.83
C HIS A 337 29.09 -27.06 -81.79
N GLU A 338 30.09 -27.94 -81.88
CA GLU A 338 30.34 -28.99 -80.87
C GLU A 338 31.07 -28.48 -79.61
N ALA A 339 31.69 -27.29 -79.67
CA ALA A 339 32.16 -26.57 -78.49
C ALA A 339 30.97 -25.89 -77.81
N ILE A 340 30.21 -25.08 -78.55
CA ILE A 340 29.01 -24.36 -78.10
C ILE A 340 27.98 -25.30 -77.45
N LEU A 341 27.81 -26.55 -77.93
CA LEU A 341 26.87 -27.49 -77.31
C LEU A 341 27.33 -27.97 -75.92
N ARG A 342 28.65 -28.15 -75.71
CA ARG A 342 29.22 -28.49 -74.40
C ARG A 342 29.26 -27.30 -73.46
N GLU A 343 29.75 -26.16 -73.95
CA GLU A 343 29.69 -24.88 -73.23
C GLU A 343 28.26 -24.57 -72.79
N LYS A 344 27.24 -24.87 -73.61
CA LYS A 344 25.83 -24.72 -73.24
C LYS A 344 25.40 -25.69 -72.13
N GLN A 345 25.89 -26.92 -72.07
CA GLN A 345 25.61 -27.83 -70.94
C GLN A 345 26.32 -27.37 -69.67
N GLU A 346 27.60 -26.98 -69.76
CA GLU A 346 28.37 -26.46 -68.63
C GLU A 346 27.77 -25.15 -68.09
N VAL A 347 27.28 -24.27 -68.97
CA VAL A 347 26.52 -23.05 -68.59
C VAL A 347 25.15 -23.40 -68.00
N GLN A 348 24.48 -24.46 -68.46
CA GLN A 348 23.21 -24.93 -67.87
C GLN A 348 23.44 -25.44 -66.43
N GLU A 349 24.50 -26.21 -66.19
CA GLU A 349 24.88 -26.72 -64.86
C GLU A 349 25.36 -25.58 -63.93
N MET A 350 26.16 -24.65 -64.42
CA MET A 350 26.52 -23.44 -63.67
C MET A 350 25.30 -22.56 -63.36
N ALA A 351 24.33 -22.45 -64.27
CA ALA A 351 23.10 -21.71 -64.01
C ALA A 351 22.26 -22.35 -62.88
N THR A 352 22.18 -23.69 -62.82
CA THR A 352 21.52 -24.37 -61.69
C THR A 352 22.27 -24.19 -60.38
N LEU A 353 23.61 -24.26 -60.39
CA LEU A 353 24.42 -24.01 -59.19
C LEU A 353 24.34 -22.54 -58.72
N LEU A 354 24.22 -21.57 -59.64
CA LEU A 354 24.00 -20.17 -59.29
C LEU A 354 22.61 -19.94 -58.69
N ASP A 355 21.55 -20.53 -59.25
CA ASP A 355 20.18 -20.48 -58.69
C ASP A 355 20.10 -21.13 -57.28
N GLU A 356 20.83 -22.22 -57.04
CA GLU A 356 20.99 -22.79 -55.69
C GLU A 356 21.75 -21.85 -54.73
N ARG A 357 22.83 -21.21 -55.17
CA ARG A 357 23.59 -20.24 -54.35
C ARG A 357 22.84 -18.93 -54.10
N GLU A 358 22.02 -18.47 -55.04
CA GLU A 358 21.14 -17.31 -54.83
C GLU A 358 20.07 -17.62 -53.78
N LYS A 359 19.52 -18.85 -53.76
CA LYS A 359 18.62 -19.31 -52.68
C LYS A 359 19.34 -19.43 -51.34
N GLU A 360 20.55 -19.97 -51.30
CA GLU A 360 21.37 -20.06 -50.08
C GLU A 360 21.68 -18.66 -49.51
N VAL A 361 22.12 -17.72 -50.35
CA VAL A 361 22.36 -16.33 -49.94
C VAL A 361 21.05 -15.62 -49.53
N ALA A 362 19.93 -15.89 -50.20
CA ALA A 362 18.62 -15.37 -49.81
C ALA A 362 18.13 -15.93 -48.47
N HIS A 363 18.49 -17.17 -48.12
CA HIS A 363 18.22 -17.77 -46.80
C HIS A 363 19.09 -17.12 -45.72
N GLN A 364 20.41 -17.05 -45.93
CA GLN A 364 21.35 -16.43 -44.99
C GLN A 364 21.03 -14.94 -44.75
N ARG A 365 20.54 -14.21 -45.76
CA ARG A 365 20.05 -12.82 -45.60
C ARG A 365 18.83 -12.74 -44.68
N LYS A 366 17.90 -13.68 -44.75
CA LYS A 366 16.72 -13.72 -43.85
C LYS A 366 17.11 -14.04 -42.42
N GLU A 367 18.04 -14.97 -42.21
CA GLU A 367 18.59 -15.29 -40.89
C GLU A 367 19.33 -14.10 -40.29
N LEU A 368 20.20 -13.44 -41.07
CA LEU A 368 20.90 -12.23 -40.64
C LEU A 368 19.92 -11.10 -40.29
N GLN A 369 18.83 -10.94 -41.05
CA GLN A 369 17.79 -9.96 -40.76
C GLN A 369 17.03 -10.29 -39.47
N ALA A 370 16.73 -11.56 -39.20
CA ALA A 370 16.11 -12.00 -37.95
C ALA A 370 17.04 -11.73 -36.74
N VAL A 371 18.33 -12.07 -36.86
CA VAL A 371 19.34 -11.80 -35.82
C VAL A 371 19.57 -10.30 -35.62
N GLN A 372 19.47 -9.48 -36.67
CA GLN A 372 19.51 -8.02 -36.56
C GLN A 372 18.30 -7.46 -35.79
N GLU A 373 17.11 -7.98 -36.03
CA GLU A 373 15.90 -7.57 -35.31
C GLU A 373 15.92 -8.03 -33.84
N GLU A 374 16.36 -9.26 -33.57
CA GLU A 374 16.61 -9.75 -32.20
C GLU A 374 17.62 -8.86 -31.46
N ASN A 375 18.71 -8.47 -32.12
CA ASN A 375 19.67 -7.51 -31.57
C ASN A 375 19.07 -6.10 -31.35
N ARG A 376 18.08 -5.69 -32.16
CA ARG A 376 17.35 -4.43 -31.97
C ARG A 376 16.47 -4.48 -30.72
N LEU A 377 15.75 -5.59 -30.53
CA LEU A 377 14.89 -5.85 -29.37
C LEU A 377 15.70 -5.97 -28.07
N LEU A 378 16.80 -6.73 -28.07
CA LEU A 378 17.70 -6.87 -26.92
C LEU A 378 18.33 -5.52 -26.52
N ARG A 379 18.70 -4.67 -27.50
CA ARG A 379 19.18 -3.30 -27.22
C ARG A 379 18.09 -2.42 -26.58
N ALA A 380 16.84 -2.53 -27.02
CA ALA A 380 15.72 -1.82 -26.42
C ALA A 380 15.49 -2.26 -24.96
N GLN A 381 15.46 -3.57 -24.69
CA GLN A 381 15.33 -4.11 -23.32
C GLN A 381 16.49 -3.67 -22.42
N ILE A 382 17.73 -3.67 -22.91
CA ILE A 382 18.89 -3.17 -22.16
C ILE A 382 18.77 -1.67 -21.84
N GLN A 383 18.16 -0.88 -22.73
CA GLN A 383 17.91 0.55 -22.49
C GLN A 383 16.77 0.77 -21.48
N GLU A 384 15.71 -0.02 -21.55
CA GLU A 384 14.58 0.01 -20.60
C GLU A 384 15.03 -0.39 -19.19
N ILE A 385 15.78 -1.49 -19.04
CA ILE A 385 16.38 -1.92 -17.76
C ILE A 385 17.32 -0.84 -17.19
N LYS A 386 18.06 -0.11 -18.04
CA LYS A 386 18.90 1.02 -17.59
C LYS A 386 18.08 2.22 -17.09
N GLN A 387 16.93 2.50 -17.72
CA GLN A 387 16.02 3.54 -17.26
C GLN A 387 15.30 3.14 -15.96
N GLU A 388 14.93 1.88 -15.79
CA GLU A 388 14.32 1.42 -14.53
C GLU A 388 15.33 1.38 -13.39
N ASN A 389 16.57 0.94 -13.64
CA ASN A 389 17.64 0.99 -12.65
C ASN A 389 17.92 2.43 -12.17
N SER A 390 17.94 3.44 -13.05
CA SER A 390 18.19 4.82 -12.62
C SER A 390 17.01 5.45 -11.87
N LYS A 391 15.76 5.08 -12.21
CA LYS A 391 14.60 5.39 -11.34
C LYS A 391 14.76 4.74 -9.97
N GLN A 392 15.10 3.46 -9.92
CA GLN A 392 15.23 2.70 -8.67
C GLN A 392 16.38 3.22 -7.79
N GLU A 393 17.50 3.60 -8.39
CA GLU A 393 18.62 4.29 -7.71
C GLU A 393 18.17 5.64 -7.11
N SER A 394 17.38 6.43 -7.84
CA SER A 394 16.79 7.67 -7.31
C SER A 394 15.77 7.44 -6.18
N LEU A 395 15.05 6.32 -6.21
CA LEU A 395 14.13 5.91 -5.13
C LEU A 395 14.89 5.43 -3.89
N VAL A 396 16.02 4.73 -4.05
CA VAL A 396 16.90 4.36 -2.93
C VAL A 396 17.42 5.62 -2.23
N ILE A 397 17.93 6.60 -2.98
CA ILE A 397 18.40 7.89 -2.42
C ILE A 397 17.27 8.62 -1.67
N ARG A 398 16.05 8.65 -2.23
CA ARG A 398 14.88 9.24 -1.55
C ARG A 398 14.52 8.49 -0.27
N ASN A 399 14.57 7.15 -0.28
CA ASN A 399 14.25 6.34 0.89
C ASN A 399 15.30 6.50 2.00
N GLU A 400 16.58 6.65 1.65
CA GLU A 400 17.66 6.93 2.62
C GLU A 400 17.51 8.32 3.26
N GLN A 401 17.13 9.35 2.47
CA GLN A 401 16.76 10.67 3.00
C GLN A 401 15.55 10.61 3.96
N LEU A 402 14.53 9.81 3.63
CA LEU A 402 13.37 9.61 4.50
C LEU A 402 13.74 8.86 5.80
N LEU A 403 14.59 7.83 5.73
CA LEU A 403 15.11 7.13 6.91
C LEU A 403 15.93 8.07 7.82
N GLN A 404 16.75 8.95 7.25
CA GLN A 404 17.51 9.95 8.01
C GLN A 404 16.57 10.97 8.69
N LEU A 405 15.51 11.40 8.01
CA LEU A 405 14.48 12.30 8.57
C LEU A 405 13.68 11.61 9.70
N ILE A 406 13.31 10.35 9.53
CA ILE A 406 12.62 9.54 10.56
C ILE A 406 13.52 9.41 11.78
N SER A 407 14.78 9.02 11.62
CA SER A 407 15.72 8.89 12.75
C SER A 407 15.95 10.22 13.48
N GLY A 408 16.00 11.34 12.76
CA GLY A 408 16.01 12.67 13.37
C GLY A 408 14.76 12.97 14.20
N LYS A 409 13.57 12.58 13.73
CA LYS A 409 12.31 12.74 14.47
C LYS A 409 12.15 11.76 15.64
N GLU A 410 12.75 10.58 15.57
CA GLU A 410 12.86 9.66 16.72
C GLU A 410 13.76 10.24 17.83
N GLN A 411 14.86 10.90 17.46
CA GLN A 411 15.72 11.62 18.41
C GLN A 411 15.00 12.83 19.03
N GLU A 412 14.24 13.58 18.24
CA GLU A 412 13.40 14.69 18.74
C GLU A 412 12.32 14.19 19.71
N ASN A 413 11.60 13.13 19.35
CA ASN A 413 10.57 12.51 20.20
C ASN A 413 11.17 11.96 21.52
N THR A 414 12.33 11.31 21.49
CA THR A 414 12.98 10.83 22.72
C THR A 414 13.49 11.98 23.59
N SER A 415 13.97 13.10 23.00
CA SER A 415 14.29 14.32 23.74
C SER A 415 13.05 14.92 24.42
N LEU A 416 11.94 15.06 23.69
CA LEU A 416 10.68 15.59 24.23
C LEU A 416 10.07 14.69 25.30
N GLN A 417 10.19 13.36 25.17
CA GLN A 417 9.77 12.40 26.19
C GLN A 417 10.58 12.57 27.49
N ASN A 418 11.91 12.72 27.38
CA ASN A 418 12.78 12.95 28.54
C ASN A 418 12.46 14.29 29.25
N GLU A 419 12.18 15.35 28.48
CA GLU A 419 11.75 16.64 29.03
C GLU A 419 10.38 16.53 29.73
N LEU A 420 9.41 15.87 29.09
CA LEU A 420 8.09 15.61 29.65
C LEU A 420 8.16 14.83 30.97
N ASP A 421 9.01 13.80 31.07
CA ASP A 421 9.17 13.02 32.30
C ASP A 421 9.94 13.78 33.40
N SER A 422 10.90 14.64 33.02
CA SER A 422 11.54 15.61 33.92
C SER A 422 10.52 16.61 34.50
N LEU A 423 9.64 17.15 33.66
CA LEU A 423 8.57 18.07 34.07
C LEU A 423 7.52 17.38 34.96
N LYS A 424 7.12 16.13 34.66
CA LYS A 424 6.27 15.32 35.56
C LYS A 424 6.91 15.15 36.94
N LEU A 425 8.20 14.81 36.98
CA LEU A 425 8.95 14.65 38.24
C LEU A 425 9.00 15.98 39.02
N ALA A 426 9.23 17.11 38.35
CA ALA A 426 9.22 18.42 38.98
C ALA A 426 7.84 18.80 39.55
N VAL A 427 6.75 18.53 38.82
CA VAL A 427 5.36 18.75 39.28
C VAL A 427 5.03 17.87 40.49
N GLU A 428 5.42 16.59 40.47
CA GLU A 428 5.14 15.68 41.57
C GLU A 428 5.97 16.02 42.83
N GLN A 429 7.22 16.47 42.67
CA GLN A 429 7.99 17.06 43.78
C GLN A 429 7.31 18.32 44.37
N GLN A 430 6.67 19.16 43.54
CA GLN A 430 5.95 20.33 44.03
C GLN A 430 4.64 19.96 44.73
N ARG A 431 3.94 18.91 44.29
CA ARG A 431 2.79 18.34 45.02
C ARG A 431 3.19 17.86 46.40
N GLN A 432 4.25 17.05 46.50
CA GLN A 432 4.77 16.54 47.78
C GLN A 432 5.18 17.69 48.72
N LYS A 433 5.85 18.74 48.20
CA LYS A 433 6.15 19.96 48.94
C LYS A 433 4.89 20.69 49.41
N ASN A 434 3.84 20.78 48.58
CA ASN A 434 2.57 21.39 48.94
C ASN A 434 1.86 20.61 50.06
N ASP A 435 1.80 19.28 49.97
CA ASP A 435 1.18 18.43 51.00
C ASP A 435 1.97 18.43 52.32
N ASP A 436 3.29 18.53 52.28
CA ASP A 436 4.09 18.74 53.50
C ASP A 436 3.90 20.14 54.10
N LEU A 437 3.68 21.17 53.28
CA LEU A 437 3.27 22.50 53.76
C LEU A 437 1.86 22.46 54.37
N ARG A 438 0.91 21.72 53.78
CA ARG A 438 -0.43 21.50 54.36
C ARG A 438 -0.35 20.80 55.70
N LYS A 439 0.46 19.73 55.84
CA LYS A 439 0.71 19.03 57.12
C LYS A 439 1.31 19.97 58.18
N LYS A 440 2.27 20.83 57.79
CA LYS A 440 2.89 21.82 58.68
C LYS A 440 1.90 22.90 59.12
N ASN A 441 1.12 23.44 58.18
CA ASN A 441 0.10 24.45 58.46
C ASN A 441 -1.04 23.89 59.34
N TRP A 442 -1.45 22.64 59.12
CA TRP A 442 -2.42 21.95 59.97
C TRP A 442 -1.91 21.80 61.41
N LYS A 443 -0.65 21.37 61.61
CA LYS A 443 -0.02 21.32 62.95
C LYS A 443 0.14 22.70 63.59
N ALA A 444 0.43 23.74 62.80
CA ALA A 444 0.49 25.11 63.30
C ALA A 444 -0.90 25.61 63.74
N MET A 445 -1.96 25.28 62.99
CA MET A 445 -3.34 25.58 63.34
C MET A 445 -3.83 24.80 64.57
N GLU A 446 -3.44 23.53 64.72
CA GLU A 446 -3.70 22.73 65.92
C GLU A 446 -3.01 23.32 67.18
N ALA A 447 -1.75 23.75 67.04
CA ALA A 447 -1.03 24.44 68.11
C ALA A 447 -1.65 25.81 68.45
N LEU A 448 -2.08 26.58 67.44
CA LEU A 448 -2.78 27.85 67.63
C LEU A 448 -4.11 27.64 68.35
N ALA A 449 -4.97 26.71 67.91
CA ALA A 449 -6.22 26.39 68.59
C ALA A 449 -6.01 25.90 70.05
N SER A 450 -4.92 25.18 70.32
CA SER A 450 -4.54 24.78 71.68
C SER A 450 -4.18 26.00 72.56
N THR A 451 -3.39 26.93 72.03
CA THR A 451 -3.03 28.18 72.73
C THR A 451 -4.19 29.16 72.88
N GLU A 452 -5.05 29.28 71.87
CA GLU A 452 -6.30 30.04 71.91
C GLU A 452 -7.23 29.53 73.01
N LYS A 453 -7.47 28.21 73.07
CA LYS A 453 -8.26 27.60 74.14
C LYS A 453 -7.67 27.89 75.53
N LEU A 454 -6.35 27.73 75.68
CA LEU A 454 -5.66 28.00 76.95
C LEU A 454 -5.74 29.48 77.35
N LEU A 455 -5.70 30.41 76.39
CA LEU A 455 -5.93 31.83 76.64
C LEU A 455 -7.39 32.11 77.00
N GLN A 456 -8.35 31.50 76.32
CA GLN A 456 -9.78 31.65 76.63
C GLN A 456 -10.11 31.14 78.04
N ASP A 457 -9.56 29.99 78.44
CA ASP A 457 -9.70 29.45 79.80
C ASP A 457 -9.07 30.41 80.85
N ARG A 458 -7.92 31.03 80.54
CA ARG A 458 -7.32 32.07 81.39
C ARG A 458 -8.15 33.36 81.45
N VAL A 459 -8.73 33.81 80.34
CA VAL A 459 -9.59 35.01 80.29
C VAL A 459 -10.85 34.77 81.12
N ASN A 460 -11.50 33.61 80.96
CA ASN A 460 -12.66 33.20 81.76
C ASN A 460 -12.34 33.14 83.27
N LYS A 461 -11.18 32.60 83.65
CA LYS A 461 -10.71 32.57 85.04
C LYS A 461 -10.42 33.98 85.57
N THR A 462 -9.71 34.81 84.80
CA THR A 462 -9.35 36.18 85.19
C THR A 462 -10.58 37.07 85.33
N ALA A 463 -11.56 36.95 84.44
CA ALA A 463 -12.83 37.68 84.55
C ALA A 463 -13.58 37.31 85.83
N LYS A 464 -13.64 36.02 86.18
CA LYS A 464 -14.28 35.55 87.42
C LYS A 464 -13.56 36.05 88.68
N ASP A 465 -12.24 36.05 88.69
CA ASP A 465 -11.45 36.50 89.84
C ASP A 465 -11.49 38.03 90.00
N SER A 466 -11.48 38.78 88.88
CA SER A 466 -11.69 40.24 88.88
C SER A 466 -13.10 40.62 89.35
N GLN A 467 -14.13 39.86 89.00
CA GLN A 467 -15.50 40.07 89.50
C GLN A 467 -15.55 39.90 91.03
N GLN A 468 -14.94 38.84 91.57
CA GLN A 468 -14.85 38.63 93.02
C GLN A 468 -14.03 39.73 93.73
N HIS A 469 -12.97 40.24 93.09
CA HIS A 469 -12.20 41.35 93.63
C HIS A 469 -12.98 42.68 93.60
N ALA A 470 -13.75 42.93 92.53
CA ALA A 470 -14.64 44.09 92.44
C ALA A 470 -15.67 44.06 93.57
N GLU A 471 -16.37 42.94 93.79
CA GLU A 471 -17.34 42.78 94.89
C GLU A 471 -16.71 43.01 96.29
N ALA A 472 -15.45 42.61 96.49
CA ALA A 472 -14.69 42.87 97.72
C ALA A 472 -14.30 44.35 97.88
N VAL A 473 -13.91 45.03 96.81
CA VAL A 473 -13.59 46.47 96.83
C VAL A 473 -14.87 47.31 96.97
N GLU A 474 -15.96 46.93 96.31
CA GLU A 474 -17.27 47.59 96.41
C GLU A 474 -17.85 47.52 97.83
N THR A 475 -17.56 46.46 98.59
CA THR A 475 -17.99 46.33 99.98
C THR A 475 -17.10 47.14 100.93
N GLU A 476 -15.77 47.09 100.81
CA GLU A 476 -14.90 47.90 101.66
C GLU A 476 -14.95 49.41 101.34
N MET A 477 -15.21 49.81 100.09
CA MET A 477 -15.38 51.21 99.74
C MET A 477 -16.62 51.84 100.40
N ARG A 478 -17.74 51.10 100.50
CA ARG A 478 -18.90 51.52 101.31
C ARG A 478 -18.51 51.65 102.79
N ASN A 479 -17.81 50.65 103.33
CA ASN A 479 -17.33 50.67 104.73
C ASN A 479 -16.45 51.89 105.01
N ILE A 480 -15.59 52.29 104.07
CA ILE A 480 -14.71 53.46 104.20
C ILE A 480 -15.49 54.78 104.07
N LEU A 481 -16.34 54.93 103.05
CA LEU A 481 -17.08 56.18 102.85
C LEU A 481 -18.08 56.46 103.98
N GLN A 482 -18.70 55.41 104.55
CA GLN A 482 -19.56 55.55 105.72
C GLN A 482 -18.79 55.80 107.04
N LYS A 483 -17.50 55.46 107.12
CA LYS A 483 -16.59 55.92 108.21
C LYS A 483 -16.19 57.39 108.02
N LEU A 484 -15.92 57.83 106.78
CA LEU A 484 -15.43 59.17 106.47
C LEU A 484 -16.51 60.25 106.58
N PHE A 485 -17.77 59.93 106.26
CA PHE A 485 -18.91 60.86 106.38
C PHE A 485 -20.06 60.24 107.19
N PRO A 486 -19.91 60.06 108.52
CA PRO A 486 -20.95 59.41 109.37
C PRO A 486 -22.32 60.11 109.36
N ILE A 487 -22.34 61.38 108.93
CA ILE A 487 -23.55 62.20 108.75
C ILE A 487 -24.46 61.63 107.63
N VAL A 488 -23.90 60.86 106.69
CA VAL A 488 -24.63 60.22 105.58
C VAL A 488 -24.84 58.74 105.91
N SER A 489 -26.07 58.37 106.28
CA SER A 489 -26.45 56.99 106.59
C SER A 489 -27.40 56.42 105.54
N LEU A 490 -27.01 55.31 104.89
CA LEU A 490 -27.78 54.63 103.84
C LEU A 490 -27.96 53.12 104.16
N PRO A 491 -29.05 52.46 103.67
CA PRO A 491 -29.27 51.04 103.89
C PRO A 491 -28.25 50.12 103.23
N SER A 492 -27.94 48.99 103.88
CA SER A 492 -26.99 47.97 103.41
C SER A 492 -27.55 47.02 102.34
N THR A 493 -28.85 47.08 102.02
CA THR A 493 -29.53 46.20 101.06
C THR A 493 -29.49 46.70 99.60
N LEU A 494 -28.85 47.82 99.32
CA LEU A 494 -28.76 48.45 97.99
C LEU A 494 -27.57 47.92 97.19
N SER A 495 -27.62 47.98 95.85
CA SER A 495 -26.43 47.74 95.01
C SER A 495 -25.39 48.86 95.16
N HIS A 496 -24.15 48.63 94.72
CA HIS A 496 -23.07 49.59 94.95
C HIS A 496 -23.26 50.90 94.17
N SER A 497 -23.71 50.82 92.91
CA SER A 497 -24.02 52.00 92.09
C SER A 497 -25.12 52.88 92.72
N GLU A 498 -26.20 52.27 93.20
CA GLU A 498 -27.30 52.98 93.88
C GLU A 498 -26.82 53.69 95.15
N TRP A 499 -26.01 53.00 95.96
CA TRP A 499 -25.43 53.54 97.19
C TRP A 499 -24.48 54.72 96.90
N MET A 500 -23.63 54.60 95.87
CA MET A 500 -22.68 55.64 95.47
C MET A 500 -23.35 56.89 94.88
N CYS A 501 -24.40 56.73 94.07
CA CYS A 501 -25.19 57.87 93.56
C CYS A 501 -25.86 58.67 94.68
N GLY A 502 -26.33 57.99 95.73
CA GLY A 502 -26.86 58.64 96.93
C GLY A 502 -25.80 59.45 97.69
N PHE A 503 -24.57 58.94 97.75
CA PHE A 503 -23.44 59.59 98.41
C PHE A 503 -22.91 60.81 97.63
N GLU A 504 -22.62 60.67 96.34
CA GLU A 504 -21.96 61.72 95.53
C GLU A 504 -22.79 63.01 95.45
N LYS A 505 -24.12 62.89 95.43
CA LYS A 505 -25.05 64.02 95.41
C LYS A 505 -24.87 64.96 96.61
N ALA A 506 -24.43 64.46 97.76
CA ALA A 506 -24.22 65.25 98.98
C ALA A 506 -22.93 66.11 98.96
N ILE A 507 -22.02 65.88 98.01
CA ILE A 507 -20.71 66.57 97.95
C ILE A 507 -20.70 67.70 96.91
N ARG A 508 -21.40 67.53 95.78
CA ARG A 508 -21.18 68.32 94.55
C ARG A 508 -21.58 69.82 94.61
N GLU A 509 -22.05 70.31 95.75
CA GLU A 509 -22.55 71.68 95.94
C GLU A 509 -21.42 72.73 96.15
N HIS A 510 -20.16 72.42 95.81
CA HIS A 510 -18.96 73.16 96.29
C HIS A 510 -17.84 73.45 95.22
N THR A 511 -17.99 74.53 94.43
CA THR A 511 -16.92 75.39 93.79
C THR A 511 -16.18 74.97 92.47
N LYS A 512 -15.52 75.91 91.71
CA LYS A 512 -14.89 75.72 90.36
C LYS A 512 -13.93 76.85 89.81
N GLU A 513 -12.94 76.49 88.93
CA GLU A 513 -12.26 77.26 87.79
C GLU A 513 -11.31 78.50 88.05
N THR A 514 -10.44 79.09 87.16
CA THR A 514 -9.93 78.92 85.72
C THR A 514 -8.51 79.63 85.46
N SER A 515 -7.92 79.71 84.22
CA SER A 515 -6.46 79.97 83.90
C SER A 515 -6.04 81.05 82.82
N ARG A 516 -4.74 81.14 82.40
CA ARG A 516 -4.10 82.06 81.38
C ARG A 516 -2.61 81.65 81.00
N SER A 517 -1.86 82.05 79.93
CA SER A 517 -2.15 82.24 78.45
C SER A 517 -0.97 82.63 77.46
N ASP A 518 0.31 82.91 77.81
CA ASP A 518 1.24 83.75 76.97
C ASP A 518 2.05 83.13 75.77
N ASP A 519 2.05 81.81 75.52
CA ASP A 519 3.02 81.11 74.62
C ASP A 519 2.96 81.41 73.09
N ILE A 520 2.11 82.35 72.66
CA ILE A 520 1.54 82.40 71.30
C ILE A 520 2.59 82.66 70.19
N LYS A 521 3.54 83.58 70.40
CA LYS A 521 4.38 84.13 69.31
C LYS A 521 5.48 83.19 68.79
N VAL A 522 5.94 82.25 69.61
CA VAL A 522 6.96 81.26 69.18
C VAL A 522 6.35 80.22 68.22
N MET A 523 5.02 80.08 68.23
CA MET A 523 4.29 79.17 67.34
C MET A 523 4.19 79.75 65.91
N GLU A 524 4.10 81.07 65.75
CA GLU A 524 3.85 81.74 64.47
C GLU A 524 5.01 81.54 63.45
N GLN A 525 6.28 81.62 63.90
CA GLN A 525 7.43 81.38 63.02
C GLN A 525 7.51 79.90 62.58
N LYS A 526 7.29 78.97 63.53
CA LYS A 526 7.34 77.52 63.27
C LYS A 526 6.23 77.06 62.32
N LEU A 527 5.08 77.72 62.34
CA LEU A 527 3.97 77.45 61.44
C LEU A 527 4.41 77.62 59.97
N LYS A 528 5.10 78.73 59.66
CA LYS A 528 5.51 79.03 58.29
C LYS A 528 6.56 78.06 57.72
N GLU A 529 7.54 77.66 58.54
CA GLU A 529 8.52 76.65 58.14
C GLU A 529 7.87 75.27 57.92
N ALA A 530 6.80 74.95 58.67
CA ALA A 530 5.99 73.77 58.44
C ALA A 530 5.12 73.88 57.17
N ASP A 531 4.60 75.05 56.82
CA ASP A 531 3.82 75.28 55.58
C ASP A 531 4.68 75.02 54.32
N GLU A 532 5.93 75.50 54.29
CA GLU A 532 6.84 75.29 53.15
C GLU A 532 7.23 73.81 53.00
N LEU A 533 7.45 73.10 54.11
CA LEU A 533 7.64 71.64 54.12
C LEU A 533 6.38 70.87 53.71
N HIS A 534 5.18 71.33 54.11
CA HIS A 534 3.91 70.73 53.74
C HIS A 534 3.65 70.83 52.23
N VAL A 535 3.97 71.97 51.60
CA VAL A 535 3.87 72.13 50.13
C VAL A 535 4.82 71.17 49.40
N MET A 536 6.07 71.02 49.86
CA MET A 536 7.02 70.06 49.30
C MET A 536 6.51 68.61 49.41
N LEU A 537 6.06 68.21 50.61
CA LEU A 537 5.54 66.87 50.86
C LEU A 537 4.29 66.57 50.01
N GLN A 538 3.40 67.55 49.87
CA GLN A 538 2.17 67.39 49.08
C GLN A 538 2.46 67.24 47.57
N GLN A 539 3.48 67.91 47.03
CA GLN A 539 3.92 67.67 45.64
C GLN A 539 4.48 66.26 45.44
N GLU A 540 5.14 65.69 46.46
CA GLU A 540 5.67 64.34 46.41
C GLU A 540 4.55 63.29 46.55
N CYS A 541 3.58 63.51 47.44
CA CYS A 541 2.35 62.73 47.50
C CYS A 541 1.57 62.73 46.17
N GLU A 542 1.50 63.86 45.46
CA GLU A 542 0.80 63.92 44.17
C GLU A 542 1.51 63.09 43.08
N LYS A 543 2.86 63.11 43.05
CA LYS A 543 3.64 62.20 42.18
C LYS A 543 3.36 60.74 42.50
N TYR A 544 3.32 60.36 43.78
CA TYR A 544 2.98 59.00 44.19
C TYR A 544 1.56 58.59 43.78
N LYS A 545 0.55 59.48 43.86
CA LYS A 545 -0.81 59.19 43.35
C LYS A 545 -0.80 58.88 41.86
N VAL A 546 -0.07 59.65 41.04
CA VAL A 546 0.02 59.41 39.59
C VAL A 546 0.63 58.05 39.30
N VAL A 547 1.76 57.70 39.93
CA VAL A 547 2.40 56.38 39.76
C VAL A 547 1.50 55.24 40.26
N LEU A 548 0.76 55.44 41.36
CA LEU A 548 -0.23 54.47 41.85
C LEU A 548 -1.38 54.28 40.84
N ALA A 549 -1.93 55.35 40.28
CA ALA A 549 -2.98 55.26 39.26
C ALA A 549 -2.49 54.61 37.95
N GLU A 550 -1.24 54.86 37.54
CA GLU A 550 -0.64 54.19 36.38
C GLU A 550 -0.42 52.68 36.64
N THR A 551 0.10 52.32 37.82
CA THR A 551 0.30 50.90 38.18
C THR A 551 -1.03 50.17 38.37
N GLU A 552 -2.05 50.79 38.97
CA GLU A 552 -3.41 50.26 39.01
C GLU A 552 -3.98 50.08 37.60
N GLY A 553 -3.82 51.08 36.72
CA GLY A 553 -4.23 50.99 35.31
C GLY A 553 -3.47 49.94 34.50
N ILE A 554 -2.27 49.53 34.90
CA ILE A 554 -1.57 48.35 34.35
C ILE A 554 -2.17 47.06 34.92
N LEU A 555 -2.35 46.97 36.24
CA LEU A 555 -2.92 45.79 36.90
C LEU A 555 -4.34 45.48 36.41
N GLN A 556 -5.22 46.48 36.29
CA GLN A 556 -6.58 46.30 35.75
C GLN A 556 -6.59 45.80 34.29
N ARG A 557 -5.62 46.22 33.46
CA ARG A 557 -5.46 45.71 32.08
C ARG A 557 -4.96 44.28 32.07
N LEU A 558 -4.01 43.94 32.95
CA LEU A 558 -3.44 42.60 33.05
C LEU A 558 -4.46 41.60 33.63
N GLN A 559 -5.22 41.98 34.66
CA GLN A 559 -6.34 41.21 35.18
C GLN A 559 -7.36 40.91 34.08
N ARG A 560 -7.83 41.93 33.35
CA ARG A 560 -8.79 41.73 32.25
C ARG A 560 -8.24 40.82 31.16
N SER A 561 -6.96 40.95 30.82
CA SER A 561 -6.31 40.07 29.84
C SER A 561 -6.25 38.61 30.31
N VAL A 562 -6.15 38.35 31.62
CA VAL A 562 -6.22 37.00 32.18
C VAL A 562 -7.67 36.50 32.18
N GLU A 563 -8.64 37.30 32.62
CA GLU A 563 -10.07 36.96 32.59
C GLU A 563 -10.58 36.65 31.16
N GLU A 564 -10.12 37.42 30.16
CA GLU A 564 -10.41 37.18 28.74
C GLU A 564 -9.81 35.87 28.22
N GLU A 565 -8.56 35.55 28.58
CA GLU A 565 -7.93 34.27 28.23
C GLU A 565 -8.58 33.09 28.94
N GLU A 566 -8.83 33.17 30.26
CA GLU A 566 -9.56 32.14 31.01
C GLU A 566 -10.93 31.87 30.38
N SER A 567 -11.65 32.90 29.94
CA SER A 567 -12.91 32.75 29.22
C SER A 567 -12.74 32.02 27.87
N LYS A 568 -11.70 32.34 27.08
CA LYS A 568 -11.41 31.65 25.80
C LYS A 568 -11.07 30.18 26.03
N TRP A 569 -10.21 29.87 26.98
CA TRP A 569 -9.83 28.49 27.32
C TRP A 569 -11.02 27.69 27.86
N LYS A 570 -11.89 28.31 28.65
CA LYS A 570 -13.12 27.69 29.16
C LYS A 570 -14.10 27.33 28.04
N ILE A 571 -14.35 28.24 27.10
CA ILE A 571 -15.18 27.98 25.91
C ILE A 571 -14.57 26.83 25.09
N LYS A 572 -13.27 26.88 24.81
CA LYS A 572 -12.57 25.86 24.01
C LYS A 572 -12.58 24.47 24.67
N ILE A 573 -12.49 24.41 26.00
CA ILE A 573 -12.65 23.17 26.77
C ILE A 573 -14.08 22.64 26.64
N GLU A 574 -15.11 23.48 26.77
CA GLU A 574 -16.50 23.05 26.58
C GLU A 574 -16.79 22.58 25.14
N GLU A 575 -16.19 23.21 24.13
CA GLU A 575 -16.30 22.81 22.72
C GLU A 575 -15.68 21.44 22.50
N SER A 576 -14.41 21.24 22.85
CA SER A 576 -13.77 19.92 22.74
C SER A 576 -14.42 18.85 23.63
N GLN A 577 -15.06 19.23 24.74
CA GLN A 577 -15.83 18.30 25.56
C GLN A 577 -17.18 17.90 24.91
N LYS A 578 -17.80 18.79 24.12
CA LYS A 578 -18.98 18.47 23.29
C LYS A 578 -18.59 17.59 22.10
N GLU A 579 -17.49 17.90 21.41
CA GLU A 579 -16.91 17.06 20.34
C GLU A 579 -16.61 15.65 20.84
N LEU A 580 -15.94 15.53 22.00
CA LEU A 580 -15.61 14.23 22.62
C LEU A 580 -16.86 13.45 23.07
N GLN A 581 -17.96 14.13 23.45
CA GLN A 581 -19.25 13.47 23.69
C GLN A 581 -19.94 13.01 22.40
N GLN A 582 -19.80 13.76 21.31
CA GLN A 582 -20.38 13.39 20.01
C GLN A 582 -19.65 12.19 19.40
N LEU A 583 -18.31 12.24 19.36
CA LEU A 583 -17.45 11.13 18.91
C LEU A 583 -17.67 9.85 19.73
N LYS A 584 -18.00 9.96 21.03
CA LYS A 584 -18.38 8.79 21.85
C LYS A 584 -19.68 8.15 21.39
N LYS A 585 -20.74 8.92 21.11
CA LYS A 585 -22.01 8.40 20.60
C LYS A 585 -21.85 7.77 19.22
N GLU A 586 -21.04 8.37 18.36
CA GLU A 586 -20.72 7.84 17.03
C GLU A 586 -19.95 6.53 17.13
N ARG A 587 -18.97 6.44 18.06
CA ARG A 587 -18.27 5.19 18.37
C ARG A 587 -19.22 4.12 18.94
N GLU A 588 -20.07 4.48 19.90
CA GLU A 588 -21.07 3.56 20.50
C GLU A 588 -22.07 3.04 19.44
N HIS A 589 -22.46 3.87 18.47
CA HIS A 589 -23.30 3.45 17.35
C HIS A 589 -22.56 2.51 16.38
N LEU A 590 -21.31 2.81 16.04
CA LEU A 590 -20.48 1.96 15.17
C LEU A 590 -20.11 0.63 15.85
N GLU A 591 -19.89 0.63 17.17
CA GLU A 591 -19.70 -0.59 17.97
C GLU A 591 -20.95 -1.50 17.90
N HIS A 592 -22.16 -0.93 17.95
CA HIS A 592 -23.42 -1.69 17.81
C HIS A 592 -23.64 -2.23 16.39
N GLU A 593 -23.40 -1.45 15.33
CA GLU A 593 -23.52 -1.97 13.96
C GLU A 593 -22.45 -3.02 13.65
N LEU A 594 -21.25 -2.92 14.24
CA LEU A 594 -20.21 -3.94 14.14
C LEU A 594 -20.62 -5.24 14.86
N GLU A 595 -21.16 -5.17 16.08
CA GLU A 595 -21.66 -6.35 16.80
C GLU A 595 -22.81 -7.04 16.04
N LYS A 596 -23.71 -6.26 15.44
CA LYS A 596 -24.75 -6.78 14.54
C LYS A 596 -24.18 -7.47 13.30
N ALA A 597 -23.19 -6.86 12.64
CA ALA A 597 -22.50 -7.47 11.49
C ALA A 597 -21.72 -8.74 11.87
N GLU A 598 -21.15 -8.81 13.07
CA GLU A 598 -20.48 -10.00 13.61
C GLU A 598 -21.48 -11.15 13.85
N ILE A 599 -22.69 -10.85 14.32
CA ILE A 599 -23.79 -11.83 14.48
C ILE A 599 -24.28 -12.33 13.11
N GLU A 600 -24.46 -11.44 12.14
CA GLU A 600 -24.81 -11.80 10.76
C GLU A 600 -23.70 -12.68 10.13
N ARG A 601 -22.41 -12.29 10.28
CA ARG A 601 -21.23 -13.09 9.87
C ARG A 601 -21.22 -14.48 10.52
N SER A 602 -21.45 -14.56 11.83
CA SER A 602 -21.50 -15.83 12.55
C SER A 602 -22.66 -16.73 12.09
N THR A 603 -23.76 -16.15 11.61
CA THR A 603 -24.91 -16.90 11.08
C THR A 603 -24.55 -17.51 9.72
N TYR A 604 -24.02 -16.72 8.79
CA TYR A 604 -23.55 -17.22 7.49
C TYR A 604 -22.45 -18.28 7.61
N VAL A 605 -21.55 -18.18 8.60
CA VAL A 605 -20.54 -19.20 8.88
C VAL A 605 -21.14 -20.53 9.36
N SER A 606 -22.30 -20.52 10.04
CA SER A 606 -23.05 -21.76 10.37
C SER A 606 -23.67 -22.35 9.11
N GLU A 607 -24.38 -21.53 8.32
CA GLU A 607 -25.02 -21.97 7.07
C GLU A 607 -24.01 -22.59 6.09
N VAL A 608 -22.84 -21.97 5.92
CA VAL A 608 -21.75 -22.50 5.07
C VAL A 608 -21.17 -23.81 5.63
N ARG A 609 -21.14 -23.99 6.96
CA ARG A 609 -20.75 -25.27 7.57
C ARG A 609 -21.78 -26.35 7.29
N GLU A 610 -23.06 -26.08 7.52
CA GLU A 610 -24.15 -27.04 7.29
C GLU A 610 -24.24 -27.46 5.81
N LEU A 611 -24.04 -26.52 4.88
CA LEU A 611 -23.94 -26.81 3.45
C LEU A 611 -22.72 -27.66 3.10
N LYS A 612 -21.57 -27.42 3.74
CA LYS A 612 -20.35 -28.23 3.56
C LYS A 612 -20.52 -29.65 4.09
N ASP A 613 -21.11 -29.80 5.27
CA ASP A 613 -21.37 -31.11 5.88
C ASP A 613 -22.35 -31.91 5.00
N LEU A 614 -23.43 -31.28 4.53
CA LEU A 614 -24.37 -31.87 3.56
C LEU A 614 -23.67 -32.28 2.25
N LEU A 615 -22.77 -31.45 1.72
CA LEU A 615 -21.98 -31.78 0.52
C LEU A 615 -21.07 -33.00 0.75
N THR A 616 -20.42 -33.12 1.92
CA THR A 616 -19.61 -34.30 2.24
C THR A 616 -20.43 -35.58 2.38
N GLU A 617 -21.65 -35.50 2.93
CA GLU A 617 -22.55 -36.66 3.03
C GLU A 617 -23.14 -37.06 1.66
N LEU A 618 -23.34 -36.10 0.75
CA LEU A 618 -23.70 -36.39 -0.65
C LEU A 618 -22.54 -37.02 -1.42
N GLN A 619 -21.31 -36.53 -1.24
CA GLN A 619 -20.10 -37.12 -1.83
C GLN A 619 -19.90 -38.56 -1.32
N ARG A 620 -20.00 -38.77 0.00
CA ARG A 620 -19.91 -40.11 0.61
C ARG A 620 -20.95 -41.09 0.05
N LYS A 621 -22.20 -40.66 -0.12
CA LYS A 621 -23.25 -41.47 -0.78
C LYS A 621 -22.95 -41.78 -2.25
N LEU A 622 -22.31 -40.86 -2.97
CA LEU A 622 -21.89 -41.08 -4.36
C LEU A 622 -20.74 -42.10 -4.42
N ASP A 623 -19.76 -41.99 -3.52
CA ASP A 623 -18.63 -42.90 -3.42
C ASP A 623 -19.08 -44.31 -2.98
N ASP A 624 -20.02 -44.42 -2.02
CA ASP A 624 -20.70 -45.67 -1.65
C ASP A 624 -21.37 -46.31 -2.89
N SER A 625 -22.17 -45.52 -3.63
CA SER A 625 -22.92 -46.00 -4.80
C SER A 625 -22.02 -46.37 -5.97
N TYR A 626 -20.90 -45.69 -6.15
CA TYR A 626 -19.87 -46.04 -7.14
C TYR A 626 -19.17 -47.34 -6.77
N SER A 627 -18.82 -47.50 -5.48
CA SER A 627 -18.19 -48.73 -4.97
C SER A 627 -19.10 -49.95 -5.16
N GLU A 628 -20.40 -49.82 -4.89
CA GLU A 628 -21.39 -50.87 -5.13
C GLU A 628 -21.55 -51.19 -6.63
N ALA A 629 -21.52 -50.19 -7.52
CA ALA A 629 -21.57 -50.40 -8.96
C ALA A 629 -20.31 -51.13 -9.49
N VAL A 630 -19.13 -50.84 -8.94
CA VAL A 630 -17.88 -51.60 -9.22
C VAL A 630 -18.02 -53.04 -8.76
N ARG A 631 -18.49 -53.27 -7.53
CA ARG A 631 -18.73 -54.61 -6.95
C ARG A 631 -19.66 -55.45 -7.82
N GLN A 632 -20.78 -54.88 -8.30
CA GLN A 632 -21.71 -55.55 -9.21
C GLN A 632 -21.07 -55.86 -10.58
N ASN A 633 -20.20 -54.99 -11.10
CA ASN A 633 -19.47 -55.23 -12.35
C ASN A 633 -18.40 -56.34 -12.20
N GLU A 634 -17.78 -56.48 -11.03
CA GLU A 634 -16.91 -57.60 -10.69
C GLU A 634 -17.71 -58.92 -10.62
N GLU A 635 -18.87 -58.93 -9.97
CA GLU A 635 -19.79 -60.09 -9.93
C GLU A 635 -20.23 -60.51 -11.34
N LEU A 636 -20.63 -59.55 -12.19
CA LEU A 636 -20.97 -59.80 -13.61
C LEU A 636 -19.78 -60.36 -14.41
N THR A 637 -18.56 -59.89 -14.13
CA THR A 637 -17.33 -60.38 -14.79
C THR A 637 -16.99 -61.80 -14.36
N LEU A 638 -17.20 -62.14 -13.08
CA LEU A 638 -17.04 -63.50 -12.56
C LEU A 638 -18.08 -64.45 -13.18
N LEU A 639 -19.35 -64.06 -13.20
CA LEU A 639 -20.43 -64.84 -13.83
C LEU A 639 -20.18 -65.07 -15.33
N LYS A 640 -19.71 -64.04 -16.05
CA LYS A 640 -19.33 -64.15 -17.46
C LYS A 640 -18.16 -65.11 -17.69
N THR A 641 -17.19 -65.12 -16.78
CA THR A 641 -16.07 -66.08 -16.80
C THR A 641 -16.55 -67.52 -16.57
N GLN A 642 -17.40 -67.73 -15.55
CA GLN A 642 -18.00 -69.05 -15.26
C GLN A 642 -18.88 -69.56 -16.41
N LEU A 643 -19.63 -68.67 -17.07
CA LEU A 643 -20.41 -68.99 -18.27
C LEU A 643 -19.50 -69.41 -19.43
N ASN A 644 -18.42 -68.68 -19.70
CA ASN A 644 -17.44 -69.03 -20.74
C ASN A 644 -16.74 -70.37 -20.46
N GLU A 645 -16.39 -70.66 -19.20
CA GLU A 645 -15.89 -71.99 -18.81
C GLU A 645 -16.93 -73.09 -19.07
N THR A 646 -18.20 -72.83 -18.75
CA THR A 646 -19.29 -73.80 -18.91
C THR A 646 -19.57 -74.06 -20.39
N LEU A 647 -19.55 -73.02 -21.23
CA LEU A 647 -19.61 -73.14 -22.69
C LEU A 647 -18.40 -73.90 -23.25
N SER A 648 -17.20 -73.67 -22.72
CA SER A 648 -15.99 -74.38 -23.13
C SER A 648 -16.06 -75.87 -22.81
N LYS A 649 -16.54 -76.23 -21.60
CA LYS A 649 -16.79 -77.61 -21.19
C LYS A 649 -17.87 -78.26 -22.06
N LEU A 650 -18.95 -77.54 -22.36
CA LEU A 650 -20.01 -78.04 -23.25
C LEU A 650 -19.52 -78.26 -24.69
N LEU A 651 -18.59 -77.43 -25.18
CA LEU A 651 -17.97 -77.58 -26.49
C LEU A 651 -17.00 -78.78 -26.54
N THR A 652 -16.25 -79.05 -25.47
CA THR A 652 -15.43 -80.28 -25.38
C THR A 652 -16.32 -81.52 -25.32
N ASP A 653 -17.36 -81.53 -24.49
CA ASP A 653 -18.39 -82.58 -24.44
C ASP A 653 -19.01 -82.83 -25.84
N GLN A 654 -19.35 -81.76 -26.57
CA GLN A 654 -19.93 -81.84 -27.90
C GLN A 654 -18.93 -82.40 -28.92
N SER A 655 -17.65 -82.04 -28.82
CA SER A 655 -16.57 -82.56 -29.66
C SER A 655 -16.34 -84.05 -29.40
N GLU A 656 -16.26 -84.48 -28.14
CA GLU A 656 -16.13 -85.88 -27.75
C GLU A 656 -17.33 -86.72 -28.21
N ARG A 657 -18.56 -86.21 -28.08
CA ARG A 657 -19.76 -86.87 -28.62
C ARG A 657 -19.73 -87.00 -30.14
N HIS A 658 -19.16 -86.02 -30.87
CA HIS A 658 -18.95 -86.13 -32.31
C HIS A 658 -17.88 -87.16 -32.68
N GLN A 659 -16.78 -87.23 -31.93
CA GLN A 659 -15.74 -88.24 -32.13
C GLN A 659 -16.28 -89.65 -31.87
N LEU A 660 -17.00 -89.85 -30.75
CA LEU A 660 -17.66 -91.12 -30.43
C LEU A 660 -18.68 -91.52 -31.51
N ALA A 661 -19.46 -90.57 -32.05
CA ALA A 661 -20.37 -90.83 -33.16
C ALA A 661 -19.65 -91.15 -34.49
N ALA A 662 -18.43 -90.64 -34.70
CA ALA A 662 -17.61 -90.96 -35.88
C ALA A 662 -16.83 -92.28 -35.74
N ASP A 663 -16.54 -92.73 -34.52
CA ASP A 663 -15.90 -94.02 -34.24
C ASP A 663 -16.93 -95.17 -34.09
N LEU A 664 -18.18 -94.88 -33.73
CA LEU A 664 -19.28 -95.84 -33.69
C LEU A 664 -19.41 -96.71 -34.97
N PRO A 665 -19.44 -96.16 -36.21
CA PRO A 665 -19.49 -96.99 -37.41
C PRO A 665 -18.21 -97.84 -37.61
N LYS A 666 -17.04 -97.35 -37.20
CA LYS A 666 -15.78 -98.11 -37.28
C LYS A 666 -15.78 -99.30 -36.31
N ALA A 667 -16.36 -99.13 -35.12
CA ALA A 667 -16.57 -100.20 -34.15
C ALA A 667 -17.59 -101.24 -34.65
N GLN A 668 -18.68 -100.78 -35.28
CA GLN A 668 -19.67 -101.65 -35.91
C GLN A 668 -19.07 -102.45 -37.08
N GLU A 669 -18.27 -101.81 -37.95
CA GLU A 669 -17.54 -102.49 -39.04
C GLU A 669 -16.52 -103.50 -38.49
N SER A 670 -15.77 -103.13 -37.44
CA SER A 670 -14.83 -104.04 -36.77
C SER A 670 -15.51 -105.29 -36.20
N LEU A 671 -16.73 -105.15 -35.65
CA LEU A 671 -17.55 -106.29 -35.21
C LEU A 671 -18.07 -107.15 -36.37
N VAL A 672 -18.46 -106.54 -37.50
CA VAL A 672 -18.82 -107.29 -38.73
C VAL A 672 -17.61 -108.02 -39.33
N ILE A 673 -16.40 -107.50 -39.16
CA ILE A 673 -15.15 -108.18 -39.52
C ILE A 673 -14.89 -109.36 -38.56
N LEU A 674 -15.02 -109.16 -37.24
CA LEU A 674 -14.87 -110.22 -36.25
C LEU A 674 -15.88 -111.37 -36.45
N GLU A 675 -17.15 -111.06 -36.72
CA GLU A 675 -18.17 -112.05 -37.10
C GLU A 675 -17.77 -112.85 -38.34
N ARG A 676 -17.24 -112.17 -39.37
CA ARG A 676 -16.80 -112.82 -40.61
C ARG A 676 -15.61 -113.75 -40.35
N GLU A 677 -14.70 -113.39 -39.46
CA GLU A 677 -13.53 -114.21 -39.12
C GLU A 677 -13.92 -115.42 -38.26
N ILE A 678 -14.80 -115.25 -37.26
CA ILE A 678 -15.37 -116.36 -36.48
C ILE A 678 -16.17 -117.30 -37.40
N GLY A 679 -16.98 -116.75 -38.31
CA GLY A 679 -17.73 -117.52 -39.30
C GLY A 679 -16.86 -118.39 -40.20
N LYS A 680 -15.68 -117.91 -40.63
CA LYS A 680 -14.69 -118.71 -41.37
C LYS A 680 -14.16 -119.89 -40.55
N THR A 681 -13.96 -119.73 -39.24
CA THR A 681 -13.50 -120.84 -38.37
C THR A 681 -14.55 -121.92 -38.13
N SER A 682 -15.82 -121.66 -38.44
CA SER A 682 -16.94 -122.54 -38.10
C SER A 682 -17.42 -123.46 -39.24
N MET A 683 -16.83 -123.41 -40.45
CA MET A 683 -17.34 -124.11 -41.64
C MET A 683 -16.22 -124.81 -42.44
N GLY A 684 -15.92 -126.07 -42.11
CA GLY A 684 -15.03 -126.92 -42.90
C GLY A 684 -14.76 -128.31 -42.29
N PRO A 685 -15.45 -129.38 -42.72
CA PRO A 685 -15.23 -130.75 -42.23
C PRO A 685 -14.42 -131.63 -43.20
N GLU A 686 -13.59 -132.52 -42.62
CA GLU A 686 -12.83 -133.62 -43.27
C GLU A 686 -11.74 -133.16 -44.30
N VAL A 687 -10.67 -133.93 -44.61
CA VAL A 687 -10.40 -135.36 -44.43
C VAL A 687 -8.95 -135.61 -43.94
N ILE A 688 -8.80 -136.42 -42.89
CA ILE A 688 -7.86 -137.57 -42.68
C ILE A 688 -6.82 -137.83 -43.82
N GLN A 689 -5.52 -138.16 -43.65
CA GLN A 689 -4.80 -138.91 -42.59
C GLN A 689 -3.26 -138.71 -42.68
N ASN A 690 -2.53 -138.67 -41.54
CA ASN A 690 -1.39 -139.55 -41.19
C ASN A 690 -0.40 -138.96 -40.14
N SER A 691 0.12 -139.85 -39.27
CA SER A 691 1.29 -139.73 -38.38
C SER A 691 1.46 -138.49 -37.48
N ASP A 692 1.25 -138.74 -36.18
CA ASP A 692 2.00 -138.25 -35.02
C ASP A 692 1.93 -136.77 -34.54
N VAL A 693 1.45 -136.64 -33.30
CA VAL A 693 1.60 -135.52 -32.34
C VAL A 693 1.04 -134.15 -32.74
N CYS A 694 -0.19 -133.86 -32.27
CA CYS A 694 -0.64 -132.49 -31.97
C CYS A 694 -1.67 -132.50 -30.82
N SER A 695 -1.95 -131.34 -30.21
CA SER A 695 -2.65 -131.21 -28.91
C SER A 695 -3.81 -130.20 -28.92
N GLN A 696 -4.76 -130.41 -28.00
CA GLN A 696 -5.72 -129.42 -27.45
C GLN A 696 -6.80 -128.87 -28.40
N THR A 697 -8.02 -129.43 -28.31
CA THR A 697 -9.24 -128.86 -27.65
C THR A 697 -9.99 -127.78 -28.44
N ALA A 698 -11.18 -128.16 -28.94
CA ALA A 698 -12.25 -127.23 -29.30
C ALA A 698 -13.27 -127.17 -28.14
N GLY A 699 -13.30 -126.05 -27.41
CA GLY A 699 -14.14 -125.83 -26.22
C GLY A 699 -15.53 -125.22 -26.53
N PRO A 700 -16.40 -125.07 -25.51
CA PRO A 700 -17.73 -124.47 -25.66
C PRO A 700 -17.72 -122.96 -25.91
N ASP A 701 -16.55 -122.32 -25.84
CA ASP A 701 -16.39 -120.86 -25.81
C ASP A 701 -16.88 -120.15 -27.09
N ASN A 702 -16.86 -120.83 -28.24
CA ASN A 702 -17.24 -120.22 -29.52
C ASN A 702 -18.73 -119.85 -29.60
N VAL A 703 -19.60 -120.52 -28.82
CA VAL A 703 -21.03 -120.16 -28.74
C VAL A 703 -21.23 -118.94 -27.84
N ASN A 704 -20.50 -118.84 -26.71
CA ASN A 704 -20.50 -117.64 -25.87
C ASN A 704 -19.99 -116.43 -26.67
N LEU A 705 -18.91 -116.59 -27.45
CA LEU A 705 -18.32 -115.49 -28.21
C LEU A 705 -19.29 -114.90 -29.26
N ILE A 706 -20.13 -115.73 -29.89
CA ILE A 706 -21.21 -115.28 -30.78
C ILE A 706 -22.32 -114.57 -29.99
N GLN A 707 -22.69 -115.09 -28.81
CA GLN A 707 -23.68 -114.46 -27.92
C GLN A 707 -23.21 -113.06 -27.45
N ASP A 708 -21.94 -112.92 -27.08
CA ASP A 708 -21.31 -111.67 -26.65
C ASP A 708 -21.23 -110.65 -27.80
N ILE A 709 -20.97 -111.11 -29.04
CA ILE A 709 -20.99 -110.26 -30.24
C ILE A 709 -22.41 -109.73 -30.53
N VAL A 710 -23.45 -110.55 -30.38
CA VAL A 710 -24.85 -110.11 -30.50
C VAL A 710 -25.19 -109.09 -29.41
N HIS A 711 -24.71 -109.30 -28.18
CA HIS A 711 -24.90 -108.36 -27.07
C HIS A 711 -24.16 -107.03 -27.32
N LEU A 712 -22.90 -107.07 -27.79
CA LEU A 712 -22.13 -105.89 -28.20
C LEU A 712 -22.81 -105.10 -29.33
N LYS A 713 -23.42 -105.79 -30.30
CA LYS A 713 -24.24 -105.15 -31.34
C LYS A 713 -25.48 -104.46 -30.77
N GLN A 714 -26.19 -105.09 -29.83
CA GLN A 714 -27.31 -104.45 -29.13
C GLN A 714 -26.86 -103.23 -28.32
N LEU A 715 -25.70 -103.31 -27.67
CA LEU A 715 -25.08 -102.18 -26.95
C LEU A 715 -24.75 -101.02 -27.91
N LEU A 716 -24.08 -101.28 -29.03
CA LEU A 716 -23.73 -100.26 -30.03
C LEU A 716 -24.96 -99.67 -30.73
N ALA A 717 -26.02 -100.46 -30.94
CA ALA A 717 -27.29 -99.96 -31.45
C ALA A 717 -27.98 -99.04 -30.43
N SER A 718 -27.93 -99.38 -29.13
CA SER A 718 -28.44 -98.55 -28.05
C SER A 718 -27.66 -97.24 -27.92
N VAL A 719 -26.32 -97.30 -27.92
CA VAL A 719 -25.44 -96.12 -27.94
C VAL A 719 -25.69 -95.24 -29.17
N GLY A 720 -25.88 -95.85 -30.35
CA GLY A 720 -26.29 -95.14 -31.56
C GLY A 720 -27.61 -94.37 -31.38
N GLN A 721 -28.65 -95.01 -30.84
CA GLN A 721 -29.94 -94.35 -30.56
C GLN A 721 -29.85 -93.26 -29.49
N MET A 722 -28.94 -93.39 -28.50
CA MET A 722 -28.69 -92.32 -27.53
C MET A 722 -27.97 -91.13 -28.17
N LEU A 723 -27.00 -91.37 -29.05
CA LEU A 723 -26.29 -90.31 -29.77
C LEU A 723 -27.18 -89.57 -30.78
N THR A 724 -28.11 -90.25 -31.47
CA THR A 724 -29.07 -89.57 -32.37
C THR A 724 -30.08 -88.72 -31.60
N LYS A 725 -30.67 -89.25 -30.51
CA LYS A 725 -31.55 -88.46 -29.63
C LYS A 725 -30.81 -87.28 -28.99
N GLY A 726 -29.52 -87.47 -28.66
CA GLY A 726 -28.65 -86.39 -28.22
C GLY A 726 -28.50 -85.28 -29.27
N LYS A 727 -28.33 -85.61 -30.55
CA LYS A 727 -28.32 -84.59 -31.62
C LYS A 727 -29.66 -83.86 -31.73
N GLU A 728 -30.78 -84.58 -31.71
CA GLU A 728 -32.12 -83.99 -31.79
C GLU A 728 -32.39 -83.00 -30.64
N GLN A 729 -31.94 -83.30 -29.42
CA GLN A 729 -32.11 -82.38 -28.27
C GLN A 729 -31.24 -81.12 -28.34
N TYR A 730 -30.08 -81.15 -29.00
CA TYR A 730 -29.18 -79.99 -29.09
C TYR A 730 -29.46 -79.12 -30.32
N GLN A 731 -30.00 -79.68 -31.42
CA GLN A 731 -30.52 -78.88 -32.54
C GLN A 731 -31.83 -78.12 -32.22
N LEU A 732 -32.35 -78.27 -31.00
CA LEU A 732 -33.44 -77.46 -30.44
C LEU A 732 -32.94 -76.34 -29.51
N LEU A 733 -31.62 -76.14 -29.40
CA LEU A 733 -30.96 -75.13 -28.55
C LEU A 733 -30.02 -74.17 -29.33
N GLU A 734 -29.99 -74.26 -30.66
CA GLU A 734 -29.50 -73.20 -31.58
C GLU A 734 -30.67 -72.33 -32.06
#